data_AF-E7A9N5-F1
#
_entry.id   AF-E7A9N5-F1
#
_cell.length_a   1.000
_cell.length_b   1.000
_cell.length_c   1.000
_cell.angle_alpha   90.00
_cell.angle_beta   90.00
_cell.angle_gamma   90.00
#
_symmetry.space_group_name_H-M   'P 1'
#
loop_
_entity.id
_entity.type
_entity.pdbx_description
1 polymer ?
#
loop_
_entity_poly.entity_id
_entity_poly.type
_entity_poly.pdbx_seq_one_letter_code
_entity_poly.pdbx_strand_id
1 'polypeptide(L)'
;MSENWHTIGAAVQGRGHELEDPPIPCQDKIDPPEPTTCNPSEVAIIALADGAGSAKFSHLGAEETLKVVTQDLRENFTRYTNMPNQKEVSTALLDRVLQTLQELSIQKTNALQRDKSDIEGIFQAILEEIQAIQNWQAEHRLPLVDTLQTLQERTHQNHEKRKQTAQQPIQQALTGMGDKIKNLKGGFSGEAYQLKFSPLKDTLEKLEEEIKRAHWALFSEESFKELFKQLAPIEKQYYTIKDKIDKATEKAKSKRKGGLKRFLQSCLDLVGLGSDTQAESERVLHTLENISPFRPSSTPLTMPSKALKNYNLEQIQRAITSHKNTLKQQIVRCFESYKAFLDKIERVDFKEWDEESLDSLSIIVKSRHKELRRHLEEIRAQIQQANKTTQAYKSDLLNEIHTKEQERARLKRQFEDLKRDVLHLEENLNEHLDKLQTKLNSLSAPYEFSTLQAILFTTQKENLQKDFKLYEDYAAQSKQLNLDLKALSLSLPGQVSKTHFGDIRHREVLIAPKYNALLDHIKTLETQARDFQNMQEHQKRLEVFQSEVATLEKTLKQRLDSLGSCCVDLQVCVQQLQEQTSWRVQDLRALNALPLDSCINDLEKGFEAEKALVERFKKEFQESSPSVPRFKFTLQNNCQRLQQVIQNKACDLHDLASTLLAVAIKGDEFLLLHLGDGICGVLKDRTLAVASHPDNGEFGNETTFTTSKDAPLSARVFKGKLSDKNFTGFVLMSDGAGESFYKNKERTLVTVLQDYMNVARAPGMRDQVQDSLKILLETKVKEKTFDDCSVIMLVKESAECLSESEQKLRAKIGNLKSPAKD
;
A
#
# COMPACT_ATOMS: atom_id res chain seq x y z
N MET A 1 30.42 27.37 -105.05
CA MET A 1 29.13 27.19 -104.35
C MET A 1 29.38 27.63 -102.92
N SER A 2 28.48 28.40 -102.30
CA SER A 2 28.62 28.85 -100.91
C SER A 2 28.67 27.63 -99.99
N GLU A 3 29.74 27.50 -99.20
CA GLU A 3 29.85 26.48 -98.16
C GLU A 3 29.28 26.97 -96.83
N ASN A 4 28.19 27.73 -96.89
CA ASN A 4 27.64 28.40 -95.73
C ASN A 4 27.00 27.39 -94.77
N TRP A 5 27.03 27.73 -93.49
CA TRP A 5 26.34 26.99 -92.44
C TRP A 5 25.05 27.70 -92.07
N HIS A 6 23.96 26.97 -91.98
CA HIS A 6 22.66 27.48 -91.55
C HIS A 6 22.30 26.94 -90.18
N THR A 7 21.81 27.82 -89.30
CA THR A 7 21.18 27.42 -88.03
C THR A 7 19.67 27.53 -88.14
N ILE A 8 18.97 26.55 -87.56
CA ILE A 8 17.51 26.45 -87.55
C ILE A 8 17.10 25.80 -86.24
N GLY A 9 16.19 26.38 -85.48
CA GLY A 9 15.75 25.80 -84.23
C GLY A 9 14.62 26.56 -83.56
N ALA A 10 13.92 25.90 -82.64
CA ALA A 10 12.90 26.52 -81.83
C ALA A 10 12.83 25.85 -80.45
N ALA A 11 12.41 26.61 -79.45
CA ALA A 11 12.09 26.17 -78.09
C ALA A 11 10.64 26.56 -77.78
N VAL A 12 9.86 25.64 -77.22
CA VAL A 12 8.43 25.82 -76.97
C VAL A 12 8.11 25.41 -75.54
N GLN A 13 7.35 26.25 -74.85
CA GLN A 13 6.83 25.98 -73.52
C GLN A 13 5.95 24.73 -73.51
N GLY A 14 6.24 23.81 -72.59
CA GLY A 14 5.55 22.58 -72.33
C GLY A 14 4.17 22.79 -71.73
N ARG A 15 3.30 21.79 -71.90
CA ARG A 15 1.92 21.86 -71.41
C ARG A 15 1.85 21.89 -69.88
N GLY A 16 2.80 21.26 -69.19
CA GLY A 16 2.89 21.31 -67.73
C GLY A 16 3.09 22.73 -67.24
N HIS A 17 4.10 23.42 -67.78
CA HIS A 17 4.41 24.81 -67.43
C HIS A 17 3.29 25.80 -67.78
N GLU A 18 2.52 25.56 -68.83
CA GLU A 18 1.35 26.39 -69.19
C GLU A 18 0.17 26.26 -68.22
N LEU A 19 0.03 25.11 -67.55
CA LEU A 19 -1.10 24.80 -66.67
C LEU A 19 -0.91 25.28 -65.22
N GLU A 20 0.30 25.69 -64.84
CA GLU A 20 0.60 26.25 -63.51
C GLU A 20 -0.01 27.65 -63.30
N ASP A 21 -0.27 28.03 -62.05
CA ASP A 21 -0.80 29.36 -61.68
C ASP A 21 0.13 30.10 -60.71
N PRO A 22 0.89 31.12 -61.17
CA PRO A 22 0.97 31.61 -62.55
C PRO A 22 1.76 30.67 -63.49
N PRO A 23 1.58 30.74 -64.81
CA PRO A 23 2.31 29.91 -65.77
C PRO A 23 3.83 30.08 -65.64
N ILE A 24 4.56 28.96 -65.63
CA ILE A 24 6.01 28.92 -65.53
C ILE A 24 6.61 29.23 -66.92
N PRO A 25 7.57 30.16 -67.08
CA PRO A 25 8.18 30.42 -68.38
C PRO A 25 8.94 29.19 -68.91
N CYS A 26 9.03 29.05 -70.23
CA CYS A 26 9.85 28.02 -70.88
C CYS A 26 11.29 28.04 -70.32
N GLN A 27 11.69 26.93 -69.73
CA GLN A 27 12.97 26.62 -69.12
C GLN A 27 14.00 26.19 -70.16
N ASP A 28 13.55 25.56 -71.24
CA ASP A 28 14.37 25.33 -72.44
C ASP A 28 14.83 26.63 -73.10
N LYS A 29 16.12 26.71 -73.42
CA LYS A 29 16.75 27.79 -74.18
C LYS A 29 17.59 27.24 -75.33
N ILE A 30 17.67 28.00 -76.42
CA ILE A 30 18.53 27.72 -77.58
C ILE A 30 19.31 28.98 -77.98
N ASP A 31 20.51 28.80 -78.53
CA ASP A 31 21.31 29.88 -79.13
C ASP A 31 21.92 29.42 -80.47
N PRO A 32 21.78 30.18 -81.57
CA PRO A 32 21.00 31.42 -81.67
C PRO A 32 19.47 31.18 -81.57
N PRO A 33 18.69 32.14 -81.06
CA PRO A 33 17.23 32.03 -80.95
C PRO A 33 16.50 32.15 -82.30
N GLU A 34 17.14 32.77 -83.28
CA GLU A 34 16.61 32.98 -84.64
C GLU A 34 17.56 32.34 -85.67
N PRO A 35 17.07 31.93 -86.86
CA PRO A 35 17.89 31.26 -87.85
C PRO A 35 18.99 32.18 -88.41
N THR A 36 20.23 31.69 -88.43
CA THR A 36 21.40 32.43 -88.90
C THR A 36 22.06 31.74 -90.08
N THR A 37 22.87 32.49 -90.83
CA THR A 37 23.79 31.95 -91.84
C THR A 37 25.19 32.41 -91.48
N CYS A 38 26.09 31.46 -91.28
CA CYS A 38 27.49 31.71 -90.94
C CYS A 38 28.37 31.36 -92.14
N ASN A 39 29.35 32.22 -92.42
CA ASN A 39 30.35 31.95 -93.44
C ASN A 39 31.41 30.96 -92.91
N PRO A 40 32.13 30.21 -93.78
CA PRO A 40 33.16 29.27 -93.35
C PRO A 40 34.30 29.87 -92.50
N SER A 41 34.52 31.18 -92.59
CA SER A 41 35.53 31.92 -91.82
C SER A 41 35.10 32.22 -90.37
N GLU A 42 33.80 32.18 -90.09
CA GLU A 42 33.21 32.45 -88.78
C GLU A 42 33.05 31.14 -87.99
N VAL A 43 32.91 31.25 -86.67
CA VAL A 43 32.56 30.11 -85.83
C VAL A 43 31.03 29.97 -85.89
N ALA A 44 30.54 28.92 -86.55
CA ALA A 44 29.13 28.57 -86.55
C ALA A 44 28.81 27.78 -85.28
N ILE A 45 27.86 28.26 -84.47
CA ILE A 45 27.56 27.69 -83.15
C ILE A 45 26.06 27.43 -83.05
N ILE A 46 25.70 26.27 -82.49
CA ILE A 46 24.37 26.01 -81.93
C ILE A 46 24.53 25.51 -80.50
N ALA A 47 23.67 25.95 -79.59
CA ALA A 47 23.65 25.48 -78.22
C ALA A 47 22.22 25.38 -77.69
N LEU A 48 22.02 24.50 -76.71
CA LEU A 48 20.74 24.20 -76.10
C LEU A 48 20.96 23.88 -74.62
N ALA A 49 20.15 24.46 -73.75
CA ALA A 49 20.16 24.22 -72.32
C ALA A 49 18.72 24.05 -71.85
N ASP A 50 18.46 22.92 -71.20
CA ASP A 50 17.19 22.63 -70.56
C ASP A 50 17.31 22.92 -69.06
N GLY A 51 16.36 23.67 -68.51
CA GLY A 51 16.37 24.03 -67.11
C GLY A 51 15.84 22.90 -66.23
N ALA A 52 16.49 22.62 -65.10
CA ALA A 52 15.99 21.59 -64.19
C ALA A 52 14.62 21.98 -63.62
N GLY A 53 13.59 21.15 -63.82
CA GLY A 53 12.24 21.42 -63.30
C GLY A 53 12.16 21.57 -61.77
N SER A 54 13.13 21.05 -61.03
CA SER A 54 13.24 21.22 -59.56
C SER A 54 13.84 22.56 -59.13
N ALA A 55 14.40 23.34 -60.06
CA ALA A 55 15.16 24.55 -59.76
C ALA A 55 14.32 25.81 -60.05
N LYS A 56 14.13 26.65 -59.03
CA LYS A 56 13.17 27.78 -59.06
C LYS A 56 13.42 28.80 -60.18
N PHE A 57 14.67 28.96 -60.60
CA PHE A 57 15.11 29.95 -61.58
C PHE A 57 15.86 29.30 -62.75
N SER A 58 15.56 28.03 -63.04
CA SER A 58 16.26 27.23 -64.06
C SER A 58 16.29 27.90 -65.45
N HIS A 59 15.18 28.54 -65.86
CA HIS A 59 15.09 29.31 -67.11
C HIS A 59 16.14 30.44 -67.22
N LEU A 60 16.48 31.12 -66.12
CA LEU A 60 17.53 32.14 -66.09
C LEU A 60 18.92 31.50 -66.13
N GLY A 61 19.07 30.36 -65.43
CA GLY A 61 20.30 29.59 -65.43
C GLY A 61 20.65 29.04 -66.82
N ALA A 62 19.67 28.49 -67.53
CA ALA A 62 19.81 28.01 -68.90
C ALA A 62 20.19 29.16 -69.85
N GLU A 63 19.53 30.31 -69.76
CA GLU A 63 19.80 31.48 -70.60
C GLU A 63 21.23 32.00 -70.42
N GLU A 64 21.66 32.21 -69.18
CA GLU A 64 23.00 32.72 -68.90
C GLU A 64 24.08 31.68 -69.22
N THR A 65 23.81 30.39 -69.00
CA THR A 65 24.70 29.30 -69.42
C THR A 65 24.97 29.36 -70.92
N LEU A 66 23.94 29.47 -71.75
CA LEU A 66 24.10 29.51 -73.21
C LEU A 66 24.89 30.74 -73.64
N LYS A 67 24.53 31.91 -73.13
CA LYS A 67 25.20 33.17 -73.43
C LYS A 67 26.70 33.11 -73.13
N VAL A 68 27.09 32.56 -71.98
CA VAL A 68 28.51 32.41 -71.60
C VAL A 68 29.22 31.42 -72.50
N VAL A 69 28.61 30.25 -72.74
CA VAL A 69 29.22 29.17 -73.51
C VAL A 69 29.41 29.56 -74.98
N THR A 70 28.39 30.15 -75.63
CA THR A 70 28.49 30.51 -77.05
C THR A 70 29.43 31.68 -77.27
N GLN A 71 29.48 32.65 -76.34
CA GLN A 71 30.49 33.72 -76.37
C GLN A 71 31.90 33.16 -76.21
N ASP A 72 32.13 32.29 -75.22
CA ASP A 72 33.46 31.74 -74.95
C ASP A 72 33.93 30.80 -76.08
N LEU A 73 33.05 29.99 -76.64
CA LEU A 73 33.36 29.17 -77.81
C LEU A 73 33.69 30.05 -79.03
N ARG A 74 32.98 31.16 -79.25
CA ARG A 74 33.26 32.08 -80.37
C ARG A 74 34.65 32.71 -80.26
N GLU A 75 35.07 33.07 -79.06
CA GLU A 75 36.38 33.70 -78.81
C GLU A 75 37.54 32.70 -78.73
N ASN A 76 37.29 31.51 -78.16
CA ASN A 76 38.34 30.55 -77.80
C ASN A 76 38.29 29.23 -78.59
N PHE A 77 37.52 29.15 -79.69
CA PHE A 77 37.34 27.92 -80.47
C PHE A 77 38.66 27.21 -80.80
N THR A 78 39.60 27.92 -81.44
CA THR A 78 40.90 27.36 -81.85
C THR A 78 41.75 26.91 -80.67
N ARG A 79 41.61 27.55 -79.50
CA ARG A 79 42.28 27.10 -78.28
C ARG A 79 41.74 25.74 -77.86
N TYR A 80 40.42 25.57 -77.85
CA TYR A 80 39.76 24.32 -77.45
C TYR A 80 40.01 23.16 -78.43
N THR A 81 39.97 23.41 -79.73
CA THR A 81 40.28 22.38 -80.73
C THR A 81 41.72 21.89 -80.64
N ASN A 82 42.65 22.72 -80.16
CA ASN A 82 44.06 22.35 -79.96
C ASN A 82 44.40 21.75 -78.59
N MET A 83 43.54 21.86 -77.56
CA MET A 83 43.82 21.29 -76.23
C MET A 83 43.92 19.75 -76.26
N PRO A 84 45.02 19.09 -75.83
CA PRO A 84 45.16 17.64 -76.02
C PRO A 84 44.11 16.81 -75.28
N ASN A 85 43.59 17.30 -74.15
CA ASN A 85 42.68 16.58 -73.27
C ASN A 85 41.26 17.13 -73.34
N GLN A 86 40.28 16.26 -73.60
CA GLN A 86 38.85 16.62 -73.63
C GLN A 86 38.34 17.12 -72.27
N LYS A 87 38.87 16.59 -71.16
CA LYS A 87 38.50 17.03 -69.80
C LYS A 87 38.95 18.46 -69.50
N GLU A 88 40.10 18.89 -70.03
CA GLU A 88 40.55 20.27 -69.85
C GLU A 88 39.61 21.26 -70.55
N VAL A 89 39.02 20.86 -71.67
CA VAL A 89 38.01 21.65 -72.38
C VAL A 89 36.73 21.76 -71.56
N SER A 90 36.19 20.65 -71.04
CA SER A 90 34.97 20.68 -70.23
C SER A 90 35.16 21.48 -68.94
N THR A 91 36.28 21.28 -68.23
CA THR A 91 36.62 22.07 -67.03
C THR A 91 36.71 23.56 -67.34
N ALA A 92 37.45 23.97 -68.39
CA ALA A 92 37.61 25.39 -68.72
C ALA A 92 36.30 26.09 -69.14
N LEU A 93 35.36 25.36 -69.76
CA LEU A 93 34.04 25.88 -70.11
C LEU A 93 33.12 25.94 -68.89
N LEU A 94 33.04 24.84 -68.13
CA LEU A 94 32.11 24.73 -67.01
C LEU A 94 32.53 25.53 -65.79
N ASP A 95 33.82 25.75 -65.55
CA ASP A 95 34.27 26.65 -64.48
C ASP A 95 33.80 28.08 -64.74
N ARG A 96 33.78 28.53 -66.00
CA ARG A 96 33.25 29.85 -66.38
C ARG A 96 31.74 29.92 -66.22
N VAL A 97 31.01 28.89 -66.66
CA VAL A 97 29.57 28.78 -66.43
C VAL A 97 29.27 28.85 -64.93
N LEU A 98 29.97 28.05 -64.12
CA LEU A 98 29.78 28.00 -62.68
C LEU A 98 30.04 29.36 -62.02
N GLN A 99 31.11 30.06 -62.42
CA GLN A 99 31.40 31.40 -61.93
C GLN A 99 30.29 32.39 -62.28
N THR A 100 29.82 32.41 -63.54
CA THR A 100 28.77 33.35 -63.95
C THR A 100 27.42 33.00 -63.30
N LEU A 101 27.08 31.72 -63.14
CA LEU A 101 25.88 31.31 -62.41
C LEU A 101 25.97 31.67 -60.92
N GLN A 102 27.15 31.60 -60.30
CA GLN A 102 27.36 32.10 -58.95
C GLN A 102 27.09 33.61 -58.87
N GLU A 103 27.63 34.40 -59.79
CA GLU A 103 27.37 35.84 -59.88
C GLU A 103 25.87 36.15 -60.09
N LEU A 104 25.21 35.41 -60.99
CA LEU A 104 23.77 35.53 -61.26
C LEU A 104 22.94 35.20 -60.01
N SER A 105 23.31 34.17 -59.25
CA SER A 105 22.63 33.81 -57.99
C SER A 105 22.71 34.94 -56.96
N ILE A 106 23.86 35.63 -56.87
CA ILE A 106 24.06 36.80 -56.00
C ILE A 106 23.18 37.96 -56.48
N GLN A 107 23.21 38.28 -57.78
CA GLN A 107 22.41 39.36 -58.35
C GLN A 107 20.91 39.13 -58.17
N LYS A 108 20.44 37.90 -58.38
CA LYS A 108 19.04 37.52 -58.19
C LYS A 108 18.62 37.61 -56.72
N THR A 109 19.47 37.14 -55.80
CA THR A 109 19.26 37.31 -54.35
C THR A 109 19.15 38.79 -53.98
N ASN A 110 20.08 39.62 -54.45
CA ASN A 110 20.06 41.07 -54.22
C ASN A 110 18.79 41.75 -54.76
N ALA A 111 18.28 41.29 -55.91
CA ALA A 111 17.04 41.80 -56.48
C ALA A 111 15.81 41.42 -55.65
N LEU A 112 15.74 40.17 -55.17
CA LEU A 112 14.66 39.68 -54.31
C LEU A 112 14.67 40.33 -52.92
N GLN A 113 15.86 40.67 -52.41
CA GLN A 113 16.08 41.30 -51.11
C GLN A 113 16.27 42.82 -51.21
N ARG A 114 15.81 43.45 -52.29
CA ARG A 114 15.87 44.92 -52.42
C ARG A 114 15.01 45.60 -51.35
N ASP A 115 13.85 45.04 -51.05
CA ASP A 115 13.06 45.39 -49.87
C ASP A 115 13.37 44.40 -48.73
N LYS A 116 13.97 44.95 -47.67
CA LYS A 116 14.46 44.22 -46.49
C LYS A 116 13.58 44.41 -45.26
N SER A 117 12.49 45.17 -45.38
CA SER A 117 11.67 45.61 -44.25
C SER A 117 11.10 44.45 -43.43
N ASP A 118 10.75 43.34 -44.08
CA ASP A 118 10.27 42.12 -43.43
C ASP A 118 11.37 41.42 -42.62
N ILE A 119 12.58 41.26 -43.19
CA ILE A 119 13.73 40.66 -42.52
C ILE A 119 14.19 41.53 -41.35
N GLU A 120 14.35 42.84 -41.57
CA GLU A 120 14.74 43.81 -40.55
C GLU A 120 13.72 43.89 -39.41
N GLY A 121 12.43 43.83 -39.73
CA GLY A 121 11.35 43.76 -38.74
C GLY A 121 11.43 42.50 -37.87
N ILE A 122 11.83 41.36 -38.44
CA ILE A 122 12.03 40.12 -37.67
C ILE A 122 13.28 40.21 -36.79
N PHE A 123 14.40 40.76 -37.29
CA PHE A 123 15.58 40.99 -36.45
C PHE A 123 15.27 41.86 -35.23
N GLN A 124 14.54 42.96 -35.44
CA GLN A 124 14.15 43.84 -34.36
C GLN A 124 13.27 43.11 -33.33
N ALA A 125 12.28 42.33 -33.77
CA ALA A 125 11.44 41.53 -32.89
C ALA A 125 12.25 40.51 -32.06
N ILE A 126 13.27 39.87 -32.65
CA ILE A 126 14.18 38.96 -31.94
C ILE A 126 14.96 39.71 -30.85
N LEU A 127 15.54 40.87 -31.19
CA LEU A 127 16.34 41.67 -30.25
C LEU A 127 15.50 42.23 -29.08
N GLU A 128 14.28 42.69 -29.36
CA GLU A 128 13.35 43.17 -28.33
C GLU A 128 12.96 42.04 -27.36
N GLU A 129 12.71 40.84 -27.88
CA GLU A 129 12.41 39.69 -27.04
C GLU A 129 13.61 39.24 -26.21
N ILE A 130 14.82 39.24 -26.78
CA ILE A 130 16.07 38.96 -26.04
C ILE A 130 16.21 39.92 -24.87
N GLN A 131 16.01 41.23 -25.09
CA GLN A 131 16.09 42.22 -24.03
C GLN A 131 15.02 41.99 -22.95
N ALA A 132 13.81 41.62 -23.36
CA ALA A 132 12.73 41.32 -22.42
C ALA A 132 13.05 40.07 -21.57
N ILE A 133 13.69 39.04 -22.13
CA ILE A 133 14.17 37.87 -21.40
C ILE A 133 15.26 38.24 -20.41
N GLN A 134 16.24 39.05 -20.82
CA GLN A 134 17.32 39.49 -19.93
C GLN A 134 16.80 40.31 -18.75
N ASN A 135 15.84 41.21 -18.98
CA ASN A 135 15.18 41.97 -17.92
C ASN A 135 14.41 41.03 -16.98
N TRP A 136 13.65 40.09 -17.53
CA TRP A 136 12.90 39.11 -16.76
C TRP A 136 13.83 38.18 -15.94
N GLN A 137 14.98 37.76 -16.49
CA GLN A 137 16.00 36.98 -15.79
C GLN A 137 16.56 37.73 -14.56
N ALA A 138 16.80 39.04 -14.68
CA ALA A 138 17.33 39.84 -13.57
C ALA A 138 16.33 39.99 -12.41
N GLU A 139 15.03 40.00 -12.72
CA GLU A 139 13.94 40.17 -11.75
C GLU A 139 13.40 38.84 -11.20
N HIS A 140 13.59 37.72 -11.92
CA HIS A 140 12.98 36.45 -11.57
C HIS A 140 13.47 35.95 -10.20
N ARG A 141 12.52 35.80 -9.29
CA ARG A 141 12.69 35.12 -8.00
C ARG A 141 11.56 34.15 -7.77
N LEU A 142 11.86 33.04 -7.12
CA LEU A 142 10.89 32.02 -6.76
C LEU A 142 10.06 32.50 -5.55
N PRO A 143 8.77 32.84 -5.68
CA PRO A 143 7.98 33.45 -4.60
C PRO A 143 7.80 32.53 -3.38
N LEU A 144 7.94 31.23 -3.62
CA LEU A 144 7.87 30.21 -2.59
C LEU A 144 8.99 30.37 -1.54
N VAL A 145 10.12 30.99 -1.90
CA VAL A 145 11.24 31.26 -0.98
C VAL A 145 10.79 32.23 0.12
N ASP A 146 10.24 33.39 -0.25
CA ASP A 146 9.78 34.40 0.70
C ASP A 146 8.60 33.90 1.54
N THR A 147 7.70 33.13 0.92
CA THR A 147 6.56 32.52 1.59
C THR A 147 7.02 31.51 2.66
N LEU A 148 8.00 30.67 2.33
CA LEU A 148 8.57 29.70 3.28
C LEU A 148 9.34 30.36 4.41
N GLN A 149 10.07 31.45 4.13
CA GLN A 149 10.76 32.20 5.18
C GLN A 149 9.76 32.78 6.17
N THR A 150 8.67 33.38 5.67
CA THR A 150 7.58 33.91 6.50
C THR A 150 6.92 32.80 7.35
N LEU A 151 6.67 31.63 6.74
CA LEU A 151 6.11 30.47 7.45
C LEU A 151 7.08 29.95 8.53
N GLN A 152 8.38 29.92 8.27
CA GLN A 152 9.40 29.50 9.23
C GLN A 152 9.45 30.42 10.44
N GLU A 153 9.48 31.73 10.23
CA GLU A 153 9.48 32.71 11.31
C GLU A 153 8.22 32.57 12.19
N ARG A 154 7.04 32.42 11.56
CA ARG A 154 5.78 32.20 12.27
C ARG A 154 5.78 30.87 13.04
N THR A 155 6.29 29.80 12.44
CA THR A 155 6.39 28.48 13.06
C THR A 155 7.32 28.51 14.27
N HIS A 156 8.47 29.17 14.15
CA HIS A 156 9.41 29.34 15.24
C HIS A 156 8.80 30.11 16.42
N GLN A 157 8.15 31.25 16.16
CA GLN A 157 7.44 32.03 17.18
C GLN A 157 6.34 31.21 17.87
N ASN A 158 5.57 30.44 17.11
CA ASN A 158 4.53 29.56 17.65
C ASN A 158 5.11 28.45 18.53
N HIS A 159 6.22 27.82 18.11
CA HIS A 159 6.91 26.80 18.90
C HIS A 159 7.44 27.35 20.22
N GLU A 160 8.09 28.53 20.20
CA GLU A 160 8.58 29.17 21.43
C GLU A 160 7.44 29.50 22.40
N LYS A 161 6.34 30.07 21.90
CA LYS A 161 5.14 30.35 22.72
C LYS A 161 4.53 29.07 23.32
N ARG A 162 4.47 27.98 22.55
CA ARG A 162 3.99 26.68 23.05
C ARG A 162 4.91 26.08 24.11
N LYS A 163 6.23 26.09 23.89
CA LYS A 163 7.23 25.63 24.88
C LYS A 163 7.10 26.40 26.19
N GLN A 164 6.90 27.71 26.13
CA GLN A 164 6.68 28.55 27.31
C GLN A 164 5.37 28.22 28.03
N THR A 165 4.27 28.07 27.28
CA THR A 165 2.95 27.72 27.83
C THR A 165 2.93 26.32 28.46
N ALA A 166 3.72 25.38 27.92
CA ALA A 166 3.84 24.01 28.42
C ALA A 166 4.60 23.91 29.76
N GLN A 167 5.42 24.90 30.13
CA GLN A 167 6.21 24.83 31.36
C GLN A 167 5.34 24.68 32.62
N GLN A 168 4.26 25.44 32.71
CA GLN A 168 3.35 25.42 33.86
C GLN A 168 2.64 24.05 34.06
N PRO A 169 1.95 23.47 33.05
CA PRO A 169 1.31 22.17 33.22
C PRO A 169 2.32 21.03 33.47
N ILE A 170 3.52 21.11 32.88
CA ILE A 170 4.60 20.15 33.19
C ILE A 170 5.01 20.27 34.65
N GLN A 171 5.29 21.48 35.13
CA GLN A 171 5.66 21.72 36.52
C GLN A 171 4.59 21.20 37.49
N GLN A 172 3.32 21.52 37.24
CA GLN A 172 2.20 21.05 38.05
C GLN A 172 2.09 19.52 38.07
N ALA A 173 2.28 18.88 36.92
CA ALA A 173 2.27 17.42 36.83
C ALA A 173 3.45 16.80 37.59
N LEU A 174 4.67 17.34 37.48
CA LEU A 174 5.86 16.83 38.18
C LEU A 174 5.73 16.98 39.70
N THR A 175 5.28 18.15 40.19
CA THR A 175 5.02 18.37 41.62
C THR A 175 3.92 17.43 42.11
N GLY A 176 2.81 17.34 41.37
CA GLY A 176 1.72 16.43 41.68
C GLY A 176 2.16 14.96 41.74
N MET A 177 3.01 14.52 40.81
CA MET A 177 3.61 13.18 40.85
C MET A 177 4.42 12.96 42.13
N GLY A 178 5.29 13.90 42.51
CA GLY A 178 6.07 13.80 43.75
C GLY A 178 5.19 13.64 44.99
N ASP A 179 4.12 14.44 45.11
CA ASP A 179 3.18 14.35 46.23
C ASP A 179 2.42 13.01 46.24
N LYS A 180 1.99 12.52 45.06
CA LYS A 180 1.29 11.22 44.97
C LYS A 180 2.23 10.05 45.25
N ILE A 181 3.48 10.11 44.80
CA ILE A 181 4.51 9.10 45.11
C ILE A 181 4.73 9.02 46.62
N LYS A 182 4.88 10.16 47.31
CA LYS A 182 5.03 10.19 48.77
C LYS A 182 3.83 9.56 49.50
N ASN A 183 2.61 9.85 49.05
CA ASN A 183 1.39 9.26 49.60
C ASN A 183 1.28 7.75 49.34
N LEU A 184 1.69 7.29 48.15
CA LEU A 184 1.71 5.87 47.79
C LEU A 184 2.71 5.08 48.63
N LYS A 185 3.95 5.59 48.79
CA LYS A 185 4.96 4.99 49.69
C LYS A 185 4.46 4.86 51.13
N GLY A 186 3.77 5.88 51.65
CA GLY A 186 3.13 5.81 52.97
C GLY A 186 1.97 4.81 53.06
N GLY A 187 1.40 4.40 51.93
CA GLY A 187 0.36 3.38 51.84
C GLY A 187 0.91 1.95 51.84
N PHE A 188 2.14 1.75 51.38
CA PHE A 188 2.84 0.45 51.27
C PHE A 188 3.61 0.09 52.55
N SER A 189 2.88 -0.15 53.62
CA SER A 189 3.45 -0.54 54.92
C SER A 189 2.85 -1.85 55.44
N GLY A 190 2.70 -2.86 54.58
CA GLY A 190 2.13 -4.19 54.87
C GLY A 190 2.67 -4.90 56.12
N GLU A 191 3.70 -4.36 56.78
CA GLU A 191 4.17 -4.65 58.13
C GLU A 191 3.07 -4.84 59.20
N ALA A 192 1.87 -4.25 59.02
CA ALA A 192 0.77 -4.33 59.99
C ALA A 192 -0.34 -5.35 59.67
N TYR A 193 -0.23 -6.17 58.61
CA TYR A 193 -1.23 -7.21 58.33
C TYR A 193 -1.08 -8.37 59.33
N GLN A 194 -1.95 -8.39 60.34
CA GLN A 194 -1.88 -9.33 61.45
C GLN A 194 -3.25 -9.97 61.70
N LEU A 195 -3.48 -11.18 61.14
CA LEU A 195 -4.59 -12.04 61.52
C LEU A 195 -4.14 -13.02 62.61
N LYS A 196 -4.85 -13.02 63.75
CA LYS A 196 -4.57 -13.91 64.89
C LYS A 196 -5.39 -15.20 64.75
N PHE A 197 -4.69 -16.33 64.64
CA PHE A 197 -5.32 -17.66 64.60
C PHE A 197 -5.32 -18.39 65.96
N SER A 198 -4.58 -17.89 66.95
CA SER A 198 -4.47 -18.53 68.27
C SER A 198 -5.81 -18.66 69.01
N PRO A 199 -6.74 -17.68 69.01
CA PRO A 199 -8.00 -17.85 69.76
C PRO A 199 -8.86 -19.01 69.24
N LEU A 200 -8.86 -19.25 67.92
CA LEU A 200 -9.57 -20.37 67.30
C LEU A 200 -8.88 -21.70 67.60
N LYS A 201 -7.55 -21.72 67.62
CA LYS A 201 -6.75 -22.89 68.03
C LYS A 201 -7.09 -23.31 69.45
N ASP A 202 -7.00 -22.37 70.38
CA ASP A 202 -7.22 -22.64 71.79
C ASP A 202 -8.66 -23.11 72.05
N THR A 203 -9.64 -22.56 71.31
CA THR A 203 -11.05 -22.97 71.38
C THR A 203 -11.26 -24.40 70.87
N LEU A 204 -10.68 -24.76 69.73
CA LEU A 204 -10.78 -26.11 69.17
C LEU A 204 -10.11 -27.17 70.05
N GLU A 205 -8.90 -26.89 70.54
CA GLU A 205 -8.18 -27.78 71.46
C GLU A 205 -8.94 -27.98 72.77
N LYS A 206 -9.51 -26.91 73.34
CA LYS A 206 -10.33 -26.99 74.55
C LYS A 206 -11.60 -27.84 74.35
N LEU A 207 -12.30 -27.68 73.22
CA LEU A 207 -13.49 -28.46 72.89
C LEU A 207 -13.16 -29.94 72.68
N GLU A 208 -12.05 -30.23 72.01
CA GLU A 208 -11.58 -31.59 71.79
C GLU A 208 -11.32 -32.31 73.13
N GLU A 209 -10.62 -31.64 74.05
CA GLU A 209 -10.33 -32.16 75.38
C GLU A 209 -11.57 -32.30 76.27
N GLU A 210 -12.55 -31.40 76.13
CA GLU A 210 -13.83 -31.48 76.85
C GLU A 210 -14.65 -32.69 76.38
N ILE A 211 -14.77 -32.88 75.07
CA ILE A 211 -15.51 -34.02 74.48
C ILE A 211 -14.82 -35.34 74.78
N LYS A 212 -13.49 -35.42 74.69
CA LYS A 212 -12.72 -36.62 75.03
C LYS A 212 -12.92 -37.05 76.49
N ARG A 213 -12.86 -36.11 77.44
CA ARG A 213 -12.99 -36.41 78.88
C ARG A 213 -14.41 -36.71 79.33
N ALA A 214 -15.42 -36.24 78.61
CA ALA A 214 -16.80 -36.42 79.02
C ALA A 214 -17.25 -37.91 78.91
N HIS A 215 -17.86 -38.40 80.00
CA HIS A 215 -18.34 -39.79 80.13
C HIS A 215 -19.81 -39.89 79.69
N TRP A 216 -20.06 -40.56 78.57
CA TRP A 216 -21.38 -40.59 77.91
C TRP A 216 -22.07 -41.96 77.96
N ALA A 217 -21.56 -42.90 78.76
CA ALA A 217 -22.22 -44.17 78.99
C ALA A 217 -23.42 -44.00 79.93
N LEU A 218 -24.56 -44.60 79.57
CA LEU A 218 -25.80 -44.49 80.35
C LEU A 218 -25.68 -45.26 81.66
N PHE A 219 -25.18 -46.49 81.61
CA PHE A 219 -24.91 -47.33 82.77
C PHE A 219 -23.47 -47.81 82.72
N SER A 220 -22.75 -47.71 83.86
CA SER A 220 -21.48 -48.41 84.02
C SER A 220 -21.75 -49.90 84.20
N GLU A 221 -20.79 -50.75 83.86
CA GLU A 221 -20.93 -52.20 84.03
C GLU A 221 -21.22 -52.59 85.49
N GLU A 222 -20.67 -51.84 86.44
CA GLU A 222 -20.92 -51.99 87.88
C GLU A 222 -22.33 -51.55 88.28
N SER A 223 -22.79 -50.38 87.82
CA SER A 223 -24.15 -49.92 88.13
C SER A 223 -25.22 -50.77 87.44
N PHE A 224 -24.90 -51.38 86.31
CA PHE A 224 -25.71 -52.40 85.67
C PHE A 224 -25.83 -53.66 86.54
N LYS A 225 -24.72 -54.18 87.07
CA LYS A 225 -24.74 -55.32 88.01
C LYS A 225 -25.48 -54.99 89.32
N GLU A 226 -25.31 -53.78 89.85
CA GLU A 226 -25.92 -53.33 91.10
C GLU A 226 -27.46 -53.20 90.98
N LEU A 227 -27.96 -52.68 89.85
CA LEU A 227 -29.41 -52.58 89.61
C LEU A 227 -30.09 -53.95 89.55
N PHE A 228 -29.41 -54.96 89.01
CA PHE A 228 -29.92 -56.33 88.94
C PHE A 228 -29.72 -57.11 90.25
N LYS A 229 -28.82 -56.71 91.17
CA LYS A 229 -28.77 -57.29 92.52
C LYS A 229 -30.09 -57.11 93.28
N GLN A 230 -30.88 -56.09 92.95
CA GLN A 230 -32.20 -55.87 93.55
C GLN A 230 -33.21 -56.99 93.23
N LEU A 231 -32.94 -57.88 92.26
CA LEU A 231 -33.71 -59.11 92.06
C LEU A 231 -33.58 -60.11 93.21
N ALA A 232 -32.40 -60.19 93.84
CA ALA A 232 -32.09 -61.29 94.77
C ALA A 232 -33.15 -61.49 95.88
N PRO A 233 -33.66 -60.45 96.58
CA PRO A 233 -34.71 -60.62 97.58
C PRO A 233 -36.06 -61.03 96.96
N ILE A 234 -36.41 -60.50 95.77
CA ILE A 234 -37.66 -60.81 95.06
C ILE A 234 -37.64 -62.25 94.52
N GLU A 235 -36.49 -62.72 94.02
CA GLU A 235 -36.30 -64.11 93.62
C GLU A 235 -36.41 -65.04 94.83
N LYS A 236 -35.79 -64.69 95.97
CA LYS A 236 -35.91 -65.46 97.21
C LYS A 236 -37.37 -65.57 97.67
N GLN A 237 -38.14 -64.48 97.58
CA GLN A 237 -39.56 -64.46 97.93
C GLN A 237 -40.38 -65.36 97.00
N TYR A 238 -40.15 -65.30 95.69
CA TYR A 238 -40.77 -66.20 94.71
C TYR A 238 -40.50 -67.68 95.04
N TYR A 239 -39.25 -68.06 95.30
CA TYR A 239 -38.91 -69.45 95.63
C TYR A 239 -39.53 -69.91 96.97
N THR A 240 -39.65 -69.00 97.94
CA THR A 240 -40.31 -69.28 99.23
C THR A 240 -41.81 -69.52 99.05
N ILE A 241 -42.49 -68.68 98.28
CA ILE A 241 -43.92 -68.83 97.95
C ILE A 241 -44.16 -70.12 97.17
N LYS A 242 -43.32 -70.39 96.17
CA LYS A 242 -43.37 -71.62 95.38
C LYS A 242 -43.24 -72.86 96.28
N ASP A 243 -42.27 -72.88 97.19
CA ASP A 243 -42.06 -74.00 98.13
C ASP A 243 -43.25 -74.17 99.10
N LYS A 244 -43.85 -73.07 99.57
CA LYS A 244 -45.08 -73.12 100.37
C LYS A 244 -46.25 -73.73 99.60
N ILE A 245 -46.45 -73.33 98.33
CA ILE A 245 -47.49 -73.90 97.46
C ILE A 245 -47.23 -75.39 97.24
N ASP A 246 -46.01 -75.75 96.86
CA ASP A 246 -45.62 -77.15 96.61
C ASP A 246 -45.89 -78.05 97.84
N LYS A 247 -45.56 -77.58 99.06
CA LYS A 247 -45.84 -78.30 100.33
C LYS A 247 -47.33 -78.42 100.65
N ALA A 248 -48.12 -77.39 100.37
CA ALA A 248 -49.58 -77.43 100.57
C ALA A 248 -50.24 -78.43 99.62
N THR A 249 -49.79 -78.47 98.36
CA THR A 249 -50.26 -79.43 97.36
C THR A 249 -49.99 -80.88 97.80
N GLU A 250 -48.83 -81.17 98.38
CA GLU A 250 -48.53 -82.51 98.93
C GLU A 250 -49.42 -82.88 100.13
N LYS A 251 -49.71 -81.91 101.01
CA LYS A 251 -50.54 -82.16 102.20
C LYS A 251 -52.00 -82.43 101.84
N ALA A 252 -52.58 -81.71 100.89
CA ALA A 252 -53.94 -81.95 100.39
C ALA A 252 -54.09 -83.36 99.78
N LYS A 253 -53.07 -83.83 99.05
CA LYS A 253 -52.99 -85.21 98.51
C LYS A 253 -53.04 -86.29 99.61
N SER A 254 -52.53 -86.01 100.81
CA SER A 254 -52.46 -86.97 101.92
C SER A 254 -53.79 -87.15 102.70
N LYS A 255 -54.58 -86.07 102.91
CA LYS A 255 -55.87 -86.09 103.65
C LYS A 255 -56.94 -86.95 102.96
N ARG A 256 -56.97 -87.00 101.63
CA ARG A 256 -57.96 -87.77 100.83
C ARG A 256 -57.85 -89.29 101.04
N LYS A 257 -56.71 -89.79 101.56
CA LYS A 257 -56.47 -91.24 101.76
C LYS A 257 -56.89 -91.79 103.14
N GLY A 258 -57.24 -90.95 104.13
CA GLY A 258 -57.48 -91.38 105.52
C GLY A 258 -58.95 -91.51 105.99
N GLY A 259 -59.93 -90.97 105.25
CA GLY A 259 -61.32 -90.77 105.71
C GLY A 259 -62.32 -91.95 105.57
N LEU A 260 -61.92 -93.10 105.03
CA LEU A 260 -62.86 -94.18 104.66
C LEU A 260 -63.08 -95.26 105.75
N LYS A 261 -62.50 -95.15 106.96
CA LYS A 261 -62.43 -96.28 107.94
C LYS A 261 -63.20 -96.13 109.27
N ARG A 262 -64.06 -95.11 109.47
CA ARG A 262 -64.94 -95.00 110.66
C ARG A 262 -66.39 -94.63 110.31
N PHE A 263 -66.99 -95.48 109.48
CA PHE A 263 -68.43 -95.57 109.27
C PHE A 263 -69.00 -96.58 110.29
N LEU A 264 -70.08 -96.22 111.00
CA LEU A 264 -70.97 -97.02 111.89
C LEU A 264 -70.72 -97.05 113.42
N GLN A 265 -71.42 -96.18 114.17
CA GLN A 265 -72.50 -96.58 115.09
C GLN A 265 -73.30 -95.34 115.57
N SER A 266 -74.43 -95.07 114.86
CA SER A 266 -75.70 -94.43 115.28
C SER A 266 -75.75 -92.97 115.78
N CYS A 267 -76.67 -92.06 115.41
CA CYS A 267 -77.59 -91.79 114.28
C CYS A 267 -78.49 -90.59 114.67
N LEU A 268 -78.83 -89.71 113.70
CA LEU A 268 -80.07 -88.89 113.48
C LEU A 268 -80.47 -87.83 114.55
N ASP A 269 -80.81 -86.56 114.28
CA ASP A 269 -81.40 -85.84 113.11
C ASP A 269 -81.05 -84.32 113.09
N LEU A 270 -81.30 -83.69 111.91
CA LEU A 270 -81.52 -82.25 111.59
C LEU A 270 -80.37 -81.34 111.06
N VAL A 271 -80.44 -81.11 109.73
CA VAL A 271 -80.33 -79.85 108.94
C VAL A 271 -79.14 -78.88 109.13
N GLY A 272 -78.35 -78.76 108.04
CA GLY A 272 -78.01 -77.48 107.41
C GLY A 272 -76.70 -76.79 107.83
N LEU A 273 -75.69 -76.82 106.95
CA LEU A 273 -74.81 -75.70 106.52
C LEU A 273 -73.65 -76.24 105.67
N GLY A 274 -73.50 -75.68 104.46
CA GLY A 274 -72.36 -75.92 103.57
C GLY A 274 -71.36 -74.77 103.56
N SER A 275 -70.37 -74.95 102.68
CA SER A 275 -69.80 -73.91 101.79
C SER A 275 -69.22 -72.64 102.42
N ASP A 276 -67.90 -72.62 102.62
CA ASP A 276 -67.15 -71.34 102.66
C ASP A 276 -65.75 -71.42 102.00
N THR A 277 -65.05 -72.57 102.03
CA THR A 277 -63.63 -72.63 101.61
C THR A 277 -63.36 -72.77 100.10
N GLN A 278 -64.23 -73.42 99.32
CA GLN A 278 -64.00 -73.64 97.86
C GLN A 278 -64.35 -72.43 96.99
N ALA A 279 -65.36 -71.63 97.38
CA ALA A 279 -65.67 -70.37 96.70
C ALA A 279 -64.61 -69.27 96.95
N GLU A 280 -63.77 -69.44 97.97
CA GLU A 280 -62.68 -68.53 98.30
C GLU A 280 -61.45 -68.78 97.41
N SER A 281 -61.08 -70.05 97.13
CA SER A 281 -59.94 -70.37 96.28
C SER A 281 -60.12 -69.92 94.82
N GLU A 282 -61.29 -70.17 94.22
CA GLU A 282 -61.60 -69.74 92.85
C GLU A 282 -61.58 -68.21 92.69
N ARG A 283 -62.10 -67.47 93.66
CA ARG A 283 -62.07 -66.00 93.66
C ARG A 283 -60.65 -65.46 93.71
N VAL A 284 -59.78 -66.06 94.52
CA VAL A 284 -58.37 -65.65 94.62
C VAL A 284 -57.61 -65.97 93.33
N LEU A 285 -57.80 -67.15 92.73
CA LEU A 285 -57.16 -67.53 91.47
C LEU A 285 -57.56 -66.61 90.31
N HIS A 286 -58.87 -66.35 90.14
CA HIS A 286 -59.35 -65.41 89.13
C HIS A 286 -58.82 -63.98 89.37
N THR A 287 -58.68 -63.57 90.63
CA THR A 287 -58.06 -62.28 90.97
C THR A 287 -56.58 -62.25 90.60
N LEU A 288 -55.84 -63.34 90.81
CA LEU A 288 -54.40 -63.42 90.51
C LEU A 288 -54.11 -63.49 89.01
N GLU A 289 -54.91 -64.20 88.21
CA GLU A 289 -54.78 -64.24 86.75
C GLU A 289 -54.99 -62.86 86.11
N ASN A 290 -55.95 -62.09 86.63
CA ASN A 290 -56.31 -60.79 86.09
C ASN A 290 -55.39 -59.64 86.53
N ILE A 291 -54.36 -59.91 87.36
CA ILE A 291 -53.33 -58.91 87.65
C ILE A 291 -52.49 -58.67 86.40
N SER A 292 -52.68 -57.53 85.76
CA SER A 292 -51.91 -57.12 84.58
C SER A 292 -50.45 -56.80 84.95
N PRO A 293 -49.46 -57.33 84.21
CA PRO A 293 -48.04 -57.05 84.47
C PRO A 293 -47.64 -55.71 83.83
N PHE A 294 -46.66 -55.04 84.43
CA PHE A 294 -46.02 -53.89 83.79
C PHE A 294 -45.27 -54.31 82.51
N ARG A 295 -45.47 -53.58 81.40
CA ARG A 295 -44.73 -53.75 80.12
C ARG A 295 -43.77 -52.57 79.88
N PRO A 296 -42.48 -52.81 79.59
CA PRO A 296 -41.52 -51.75 79.24
C PRO A 296 -41.88 -51.06 77.93
N SER A 297 -41.63 -49.76 77.81
CA SER A 297 -41.75 -49.00 76.55
C SER A 297 -40.44 -49.03 75.76
N SER A 298 -40.50 -49.05 74.42
CA SER A 298 -39.34 -49.22 73.52
C SER A 298 -38.80 -47.93 72.88
N THR A 299 -38.89 -46.78 73.55
CA THR A 299 -38.45 -45.48 72.99
C THR A 299 -36.92 -45.41 72.88
N PRO A 300 -36.33 -45.10 71.71
CA PRO A 300 -34.88 -44.96 71.55
C PRO A 300 -34.32 -43.63 72.11
N LEU A 301 -33.00 -43.56 72.36
CA LEU A 301 -32.31 -42.34 72.78
C LEU A 301 -32.20 -41.33 71.62
N THR A 302 -32.69 -40.11 71.83
CA THR A 302 -32.53 -38.98 70.90
C THR A 302 -31.41 -38.06 71.37
N MET A 303 -30.39 -37.83 70.53
CA MET A 303 -29.26 -36.94 70.81
C MET A 303 -29.46 -35.54 70.21
N PRO A 304 -28.88 -34.47 70.81
CA PRO A 304 -28.88 -33.10 70.24
C PRO A 304 -28.18 -32.98 68.87
N SER A 305 -28.17 -31.76 68.31
CA SER A 305 -27.49 -31.43 67.04
C SER A 305 -25.98 -31.69 67.11
N LYS A 306 -25.42 -32.32 66.07
CA LYS A 306 -23.97 -32.55 65.92
C LYS A 306 -23.18 -31.28 65.61
N ALA A 307 -23.82 -30.27 65.00
CA ALA A 307 -23.15 -29.03 64.63
C ALA A 307 -22.48 -28.34 65.83
N LEU A 308 -21.16 -28.08 65.74
CA LEU A 308 -20.36 -27.55 66.86
C LEU A 308 -20.86 -26.22 67.42
N LYS A 309 -21.39 -25.32 66.58
CA LYS A 309 -22.01 -24.06 67.02
C LYS A 309 -23.12 -24.24 68.08
N ASN A 310 -23.77 -25.40 68.09
CA ASN A 310 -24.85 -25.75 69.00
C ASN A 310 -24.37 -26.67 70.14
N TYR A 311 -23.07 -26.91 70.26
CA TYR A 311 -22.51 -27.78 71.28
C TYR A 311 -22.80 -27.21 72.68
N ASN A 312 -23.46 -28.03 73.49
CA ASN A 312 -23.77 -27.71 74.88
C ASN A 312 -23.70 -29.01 75.70
N LEU A 313 -22.66 -29.11 76.53
CA LEU A 313 -22.39 -30.31 77.33
C LEU A 313 -23.55 -30.64 78.28
N GLU A 314 -24.18 -29.63 78.91
CA GLU A 314 -25.30 -29.86 79.81
C GLU A 314 -26.54 -30.40 79.11
N GLN A 315 -26.82 -29.94 77.88
CA GLN A 315 -27.96 -30.44 77.10
C GLN A 315 -27.74 -31.90 76.69
N ILE A 316 -26.50 -32.24 76.28
CA ILE A 316 -26.12 -33.62 75.97
C ILE A 316 -26.24 -34.51 77.22
N GLN A 317 -25.71 -34.06 78.37
CA GLN A 317 -25.81 -34.79 79.63
C GLN A 317 -27.26 -34.94 80.11
N ARG A 318 -28.10 -33.90 79.92
CA ARG A 318 -29.53 -33.96 80.24
C ARG A 318 -30.26 -34.99 79.39
N ALA A 319 -30.00 -35.06 78.08
CA ALA A 319 -30.59 -36.08 77.20
C ALA A 319 -30.22 -37.50 77.64
N ILE A 320 -28.93 -37.73 77.94
CA ILE A 320 -28.41 -39.02 78.44
C ILE A 320 -29.03 -39.36 79.81
N THR A 321 -29.06 -38.40 80.74
CA THR A 321 -29.57 -38.61 82.11
C THR A 321 -31.08 -38.85 82.14
N SER A 322 -31.84 -38.11 81.33
CA SER A 322 -33.29 -38.29 81.18
C SER A 322 -33.62 -39.69 80.68
N HIS A 323 -32.91 -40.16 79.65
CA HIS A 323 -33.09 -41.50 79.12
C HIS A 323 -32.67 -42.59 80.13
N LYS A 324 -31.54 -42.37 80.84
CA LYS A 324 -31.10 -43.23 81.94
C LYS A 324 -32.15 -43.35 83.05
N ASN A 325 -32.76 -42.24 83.46
CA ASN A 325 -33.79 -42.24 84.49
C ASN A 325 -35.07 -42.94 84.03
N THR A 326 -35.45 -42.77 82.76
CA THR A 326 -36.57 -43.50 82.14
C THR A 326 -36.34 -45.01 82.20
N LEU A 327 -35.15 -45.46 81.79
CA LEU A 327 -34.77 -46.88 81.85
C LEU A 327 -34.72 -47.40 83.29
N LYS A 328 -34.18 -46.63 84.25
CA LYS A 328 -34.22 -46.99 85.69
C LYS A 328 -35.65 -47.14 86.21
N GLN A 329 -36.55 -46.22 85.88
CA GLN A 329 -37.95 -46.29 86.30
C GLN A 329 -38.66 -47.51 85.71
N GLN A 330 -38.38 -47.87 84.45
CA GLN A 330 -38.90 -49.10 83.86
C GLN A 330 -38.43 -50.34 84.64
N ILE A 331 -37.14 -50.41 85.01
CA ILE A 331 -36.60 -51.51 85.82
C ILE A 331 -37.30 -51.59 87.18
N VAL A 332 -37.42 -50.47 87.89
CA VAL A 332 -38.08 -50.42 89.21
C VAL A 332 -39.54 -50.83 89.10
N ARG A 333 -40.30 -50.35 88.10
CA ARG A 333 -41.70 -50.72 87.90
C ARG A 333 -41.88 -52.20 87.56
N CYS A 334 -40.97 -52.79 86.78
CA CYS A 334 -40.93 -54.24 86.57
C CYS A 334 -40.83 -54.98 87.92
N PHE A 335 -39.94 -54.54 88.81
CA PHE A 335 -39.77 -55.15 90.13
C PHE A 335 -40.96 -54.93 91.08
N GLU A 336 -41.47 -53.71 91.19
CA GLU A 336 -42.60 -53.39 92.07
C GLU A 336 -43.87 -54.11 91.64
N SER A 337 -44.17 -54.13 90.33
CA SER A 337 -45.31 -54.85 89.77
C SER A 337 -45.25 -56.34 90.11
N TYR A 338 -44.07 -56.95 89.98
CA TYR A 338 -43.89 -58.37 90.28
C TYR A 338 -43.87 -58.65 91.79
N LYS A 339 -43.27 -57.78 92.60
CA LYS A 339 -43.28 -57.90 94.06
C LYS A 339 -44.70 -57.79 94.63
N ALA A 340 -45.50 -56.83 94.16
CA ALA A 340 -46.89 -56.69 94.57
C ALA A 340 -47.73 -57.93 94.22
N PHE A 341 -47.41 -58.60 93.11
CA PHE A 341 -47.99 -59.89 92.75
C PHE A 341 -47.59 -60.99 93.75
N LEU A 342 -46.30 -61.09 94.12
CA LEU A 342 -45.83 -62.05 95.14
C LEU A 342 -46.41 -61.79 96.53
N ASP A 343 -46.43 -60.53 96.98
CA ASP A 343 -46.97 -60.13 98.29
C ASP A 343 -48.45 -60.49 98.42
N LYS A 344 -49.22 -60.40 97.33
CA LYS A 344 -50.63 -60.84 97.32
C LYS A 344 -50.74 -62.33 97.55
N ILE A 345 -49.92 -63.14 96.89
CA ILE A 345 -49.94 -64.60 97.05
C ILE A 345 -49.52 -65.01 98.46
N GLU A 346 -48.54 -64.32 99.06
CA GLU A 346 -48.05 -64.64 100.40
C GLU A 346 -49.10 -64.44 101.51
N ARG A 347 -50.10 -63.58 101.28
CA ARG A 347 -51.20 -63.31 102.21
C ARG A 347 -52.36 -64.30 102.09
N VAL A 348 -52.36 -65.14 101.06
CA VAL A 348 -53.39 -66.15 100.86
C VAL A 348 -53.09 -67.33 101.77
N ASP A 349 -54.00 -67.68 102.69
CA ASP A 349 -53.90 -68.95 103.42
C ASP A 349 -54.56 -70.06 102.61
N PHE A 350 -53.73 -70.83 101.92
CA PHE A 350 -54.16 -71.93 101.07
C PHE A 350 -53.96 -73.31 101.72
N LYS A 351 -53.78 -73.39 103.05
CA LYS A 351 -53.54 -74.67 103.76
C LYS A 351 -54.69 -75.68 103.66
N GLU A 352 -55.91 -75.20 103.51
CA GLU A 352 -57.13 -76.02 103.40
C GLU A 352 -57.72 -75.99 101.97
N TRP A 353 -56.96 -75.51 100.97
CA TRP A 353 -57.36 -75.54 99.56
C TRP A 353 -57.26 -76.94 98.97
N ASP A 354 -58.04 -77.19 97.91
CA ASP A 354 -57.98 -78.43 97.13
C ASP A 354 -56.77 -78.46 96.16
N GLU A 355 -56.48 -79.63 95.62
CA GLU A 355 -55.33 -79.89 94.74
C GLU A 355 -55.38 -79.10 93.43
N GLU A 356 -56.55 -78.97 92.80
CA GLU A 356 -56.73 -78.34 91.49
C GLU A 356 -56.51 -76.82 91.58
N SER A 357 -57.00 -76.21 92.66
CA SER A 357 -56.75 -74.81 92.99
C SER A 357 -55.26 -74.51 93.21
N LEU A 358 -54.51 -75.41 93.86
CA LEU A 358 -53.09 -75.21 94.17
C LEU A 358 -52.18 -75.37 92.93
N ASP A 359 -52.49 -76.30 92.02
CA ASP A 359 -51.75 -76.45 90.76
C ASP A 359 -51.95 -75.24 89.84
N SER A 360 -53.17 -74.72 89.76
CA SER A 360 -53.48 -73.49 89.02
C SER A 360 -52.68 -72.30 89.55
N LEU A 361 -52.59 -72.16 90.88
CA LEU A 361 -51.74 -71.14 91.51
C LEU A 361 -50.27 -71.30 91.09
N SER A 362 -49.72 -72.51 91.12
CA SER A 362 -48.32 -72.81 90.73
C SER A 362 -48.00 -72.37 89.29
N ILE A 363 -48.93 -72.59 88.35
CA ILE A 363 -48.79 -72.18 86.94
C ILE A 363 -48.74 -70.66 86.82
N ILE A 364 -49.66 -69.95 87.48
CA ILE A 364 -49.75 -68.49 87.44
C ILE A 364 -48.46 -67.85 87.99
N VAL A 365 -47.95 -68.34 89.13
CA VAL A 365 -46.72 -67.82 89.74
C VAL A 365 -45.50 -68.03 88.82
N LYS A 366 -45.34 -69.22 88.23
CA LYS A 366 -44.22 -69.52 87.31
C LYS A 366 -44.27 -68.70 86.02
N SER A 367 -45.47 -68.54 85.45
CA SER A 367 -45.68 -67.76 84.22
C SER A 367 -45.27 -66.29 84.40
N ARG A 368 -45.71 -65.65 85.50
CA ARG A 368 -45.35 -64.26 85.82
C ARG A 368 -43.86 -64.07 86.08
N HIS A 369 -43.18 -65.05 86.67
CA HIS A 369 -41.73 -65.00 86.86
C HIS A 369 -40.97 -64.95 85.53
N LYS A 370 -41.41 -65.75 84.54
CA LYS A 370 -40.81 -65.78 83.20
C LYS A 370 -41.00 -64.45 82.46
N GLU A 371 -42.17 -63.83 82.61
CA GLU A 371 -42.48 -62.55 81.96
C GLU A 371 -41.61 -61.40 82.50
N LEU A 372 -41.34 -61.36 83.82
CA LEU A 372 -40.40 -60.41 84.41
C LEU A 372 -39.01 -60.52 83.77
N ARG A 373 -38.47 -61.74 83.62
CA ARG A 373 -37.12 -61.95 83.04
C ARG A 373 -37.04 -61.45 81.60
N ARG A 374 -38.06 -61.71 80.77
CA ARG A 374 -38.12 -61.22 79.38
C ARG A 374 -38.08 -59.69 79.31
N HIS A 375 -38.88 -59.00 80.12
CA HIS A 375 -38.92 -57.53 80.15
C HIS A 375 -37.58 -56.91 80.56
N LEU A 376 -36.86 -57.56 81.47
CA LEU A 376 -35.53 -57.11 81.88
C LEU A 376 -34.46 -57.28 80.79
N GLU A 377 -34.55 -58.33 79.97
CA GLU A 377 -33.68 -58.53 78.81
C GLU A 377 -33.94 -57.51 77.70
N GLU A 378 -35.20 -57.12 77.49
CA GLU A 378 -35.57 -56.03 76.55
C GLU A 378 -34.96 -54.69 76.98
N ILE A 379 -35.04 -54.35 78.27
CA ILE A 379 -34.41 -53.14 78.81
C ILE A 379 -32.88 -53.21 78.68
N ARG A 380 -32.26 -54.39 78.86
CA ARG A 380 -30.83 -54.59 78.65
C ARG A 380 -30.40 -54.30 77.21
N ALA A 381 -31.17 -54.74 76.22
CA ALA A 381 -30.91 -54.45 74.81
C ALA A 381 -31.02 -52.95 74.50
N GLN A 382 -32.02 -52.26 75.07
CA GLN A 382 -32.18 -50.81 74.93
C GLN A 382 -30.97 -50.05 75.49
N ILE A 383 -30.44 -50.47 76.66
CA ILE A 383 -29.25 -49.87 77.27
C ILE A 383 -28.02 -50.02 76.35
N GLN A 384 -27.81 -51.21 75.77
CA GLN A 384 -26.69 -51.45 74.86
C GLN A 384 -26.77 -50.58 73.60
N GLN A 385 -27.96 -50.47 73.01
CA GLN A 385 -28.18 -49.62 71.83
C GLN A 385 -28.00 -48.13 72.13
N ALA A 386 -28.45 -47.66 73.30
CA ALA A 386 -28.24 -46.29 73.74
C ALA A 386 -26.75 -45.97 73.93
N ASN A 387 -25.96 -46.87 74.53
CA ASN A 387 -24.51 -46.70 74.68
C ASN A 387 -23.78 -46.66 73.32
N LYS A 388 -24.18 -47.50 72.35
CA LYS A 388 -23.63 -47.44 70.98
C LYS A 388 -23.94 -46.09 70.31
N THR A 389 -25.15 -45.57 70.52
CA THR A 389 -25.60 -44.29 69.97
C THR A 389 -24.82 -43.11 70.56
N THR A 390 -24.57 -43.09 71.88
CA THR A 390 -23.76 -42.03 72.50
C THR A 390 -22.28 -42.09 72.06
N GLN A 391 -21.72 -43.29 71.88
CA GLN A 391 -20.35 -43.45 71.38
C GLN A 391 -20.19 -42.98 69.93
N ALA A 392 -21.13 -43.32 69.04
CA ALA A 392 -21.12 -42.83 67.66
C ALA A 392 -21.23 -41.29 67.60
N TYR A 393 -22.13 -40.71 68.41
CA TYR A 393 -22.27 -39.26 68.54
C TYR A 393 -20.98 -38.56 69.00
N LYS A 394 -20.19 -39.21 69.87
CA LYS A 394 -18.86 -38.72 70.31
C LYS A 394 -17.86 -38.69 69.18
N SER A 395 -17.81 -39.75 68.39
CA SER A 395 -16.94 -39.83 67.23
C SER A 395 -17.26 -38.75 66.21
N ASP A 396 -18.55 -38.51 65.96
CA ASP A 396 -18.99 -37.50 64.98
C ASP A 396 -18.58 -36.08 65.39
N LEU A 397 -18.73 -35.73 66.67
CA LEU A 397 -18.30 -34.43 67.20
C LEU A 397 -16.79 -34.23 67.09
N LEU A 398 -15.99 -35.26 67.39
CA LEU A 398 -14.53 -35.20 67.24
C LEU A 398 -14.09 -35.06 65.77
N ASN A 399 -14.78 -35.72 64.84
CA ASN A 399 -14.54 -35.58 63.40
C ASN A 399 -14.89 -34.16 62.91
N GLU A 400 -15.94 -33.55 63.44
CA GLU A 400 -16.31 -32.18 63.12
C GLU A 400 -15.23 -31.19 63.61
N ILE A 401 -14.68 -31.38 64.81
CA ILE A 401 -13.55 -30.58 65.34
C ILE A 401 -12.33 -30.71 64.43
N HIS A 402 -11.98 -31.94 64.03
CA HIS A 402 -10.86 -32.17 63.13
C HIS A 402 -11.04 -31.46 61.79
N THR A 403 -12.26 -31.46 61.24
CA THR A 403 -12.58 -30.74 60.00
C THR A 403 -12.38 -29.23 60.16
N LYS A 404 -12.80 -28.65 61.29
CA LYS A 404 -12.60 -27.22 61.60
C LYS A 404 -11.15 -26.85 61.85
N GLU A 405 -10.36 -27.77 62.40
CA GLU A 405 -8.91 -27.59 62.54
C GLU A 405 -8.19 -27.57 61.19
N GLN A 406 -8.57 -28.45 60.26
CA GLN A 406 -8.06 -28.42 58.88
C GLN A 406 -8.43 -27.12 58.16
N GLU A 407 -9.67 -26.65 58.32
CA GLU A 407 -10.14 -25.37 57.77
C GLU A 407 -9.30 -24.19 58.31
N ARG A 408 -9.06 -24.14 59.63
CA ARG A 408 -8.17 -23.14 60.26
C ARG A 408 -6.75 -23.18 59.70
N ALA A 409 -6.17 -24.38 59.59
CA ALA A 409 -4.81 -24.57 59.09
C ALA A 409 -4.66 -24.14 57.63
N ARG A 410 -5.67 -24.42 56.79
CA ARG A 410 -5.74 -23.94 55.40
C ARG A 410 -5.77 -22.42 55.34
N LEU A 411 -6.66 -21.77 56.09
CA LEU A 411 -6.76 -20.30 56.12
C LEU A 411 -5.45 -19.66 56.62
N LYS A 412 -4.78 -20.29 57.60
CA LYS A 412 -3.45 -19.83 58.07
C LYS A 412 -2.38 -19.90 56.98
N ARG A 413 -2.32 -20.99 56.19
CA ARG A 413 -1.37 -21.07 55.07
C ARG A 413 -1.65 -20.00 54.01
N GLN A 414 -2.92 -19.85 53.62
CA GLN A 414 -3.33 -18.81 52.66
C GLN A 414 -2.96 -17.41 53.14
N PHE A 415 -3.08 -17.13 54.44
CA PHE A 415 -2.62 -15.88 55.04
C PHE A 415 -1.11 -15.67 54.88
N GLU A 416 -0.29 -16.65 55.21
CA GLU A 416 1.18 -16.53 55.16
C GLU A 416 1.71 -16.39 53.72
N ASP A 417 1.10 -17.08 52.77
CA ASP A 417 1.45 -16.96 51.35
C ASP A 417 1.06 -15.56 50.82
N LEU A 418 -0.18 -15.11 51.07
CA LEU A 418 -0.62 -13.77 50.70
C LEU A 418 0.25 -12.68 51.33
N LYS A 419 0.64 -12.84 52.61
CA LYS A 419 1.51 -11.90 53.31
C LYS A 419 2.88 -11.80 52.65
N ARG A 420 3.48 -12.93 52.25
CA ARG A 420 4.78 -12.97 51.56
C ARG A 420 4.71 -12.25 50.21
N ASP A 421 3.69 -12.55 49.43
CA ASP A 421 3.52 -11.99 48.08
C ASP A 421 3.29 -10.47 48.12
N VAL A 422 2.52 -10.00 49.11
CA VAL A 422 2.29 -8.56 49.33
C VAL A 422 3.57 -7.84 49.72
N LEU A 423 4.35 -8.39 50.66
CA LEU A 423 5.61 -7.76 51.10
C LEU A 423 6.62 -7.64 49.95
N HIS A 424 6.75 -8.69 49.13
CA HIS A 424 7.61 -8.66 47.95
C HIS A 424 7.14 -7.63 46.90
N LEU A 425 5.82 -7.53 46.68
CA LEU A 425 5.27 -6.53 45.76
C LEU A 425 5.48 -5.10 46.27
N GLU A 426 5.32 -4.85 47.58
CA GLU A 426 5.58 -3.55 48.20
C GLU A 426 7.04 -3.12 48.08
N GLU A 427 7.99 -4.04 48.27
CA GLU A 427 9.42 -3.79 48.10
C GLU A 427 9.74 -3.31 46.67
N ASN A 428 9.27 -4.05 45.66
CA ASN A 428 9.47 -3.68 44.25
C ASN A 428 8.78 -2.35 43.88
N LEU A 429 7.55 -2.13 44.33
CA LEU A 429 6.82 -0.89 44.09
C LEU A 429 7.53 0.31 44.74
N ASN A 430 8.03 0.16 45.96
CA ASN A 430 8.77 1.21 46.64
C ASN A 430 10.09 1.52 45.93
N GLU A 431 10.84 0.50 45.47
CA GLU A 431 12.07 0.69 44.69
C GLU A 431 11.80 1.46 43.38
N HIS A 432 10.76 1.08 42.64
CA HIS A 432 10.35 1.79 41.42
C HIS A 432 9.94 3.23 41.69
N LEU A 433 9.18 3.47 42.75
CA LEU A 433 8.76 4.81 43.17
C LEU A 433 9.93 5.65 43.72
N ASP A 434 10.97 5.05 44.29
CA ASP A 434 12.22 5.72 44.69
C ASP A 434 13.06 6.14 43.49
N LYS A 435 13.20 5.27 42.49
CA LYS A 435 13.85 5.60 41.21
C LYS A 435 13.14 6.78 40.53
N LEU A 436 11.80 6.73 40.48
CA LEU A 436 11.00 7.80 39.91
C LEU A 436 11.14 9.11 40.71
N GLN A 437 11.06 9.06 42.05
CA GLN A 437 11.23 10.23 42.90
C GLN A 437 12.63 10.88 42.74
N THR A 438 13.68 10.07 42.70
CA THR A 438 15.05 10.54 42.47
C THR A 438 15.16 11.24 41.12
N LYS A 439 14.54 10.68 40.08
CA LYS A 439 14.51 11.31 38.76
C LYS A 439 13.74 12.63 38.78
N LEU A 440 12.57 12.70 39.42
CA LEU A 440 11.80 13.94 39.58
C LEU A 440 12.59 15.04 40.31
N ASN A 441 13.30 14.68 41.38
CA ASN A 441 14.11 15.62 42.16
C ASN A 441 15.31 16.18 41.40
N SER A 442 15.79 15.46 40.38
CA SER A 442 16.93 15.88 39.55
C SER A 442 16.57 16.93 38.48
N LEU A 443 15.28 17.29 38.36
CA LEU A 443 14.78 18.14 37.29
C LEU A 443 14.73 19.61 37.69
N SER A 444 15.18 20.47 36.80
CA SER A 444 15.01 21.91 36.88
C SER A 444 14.39 22.45 35.59
N ALA A 445 13.59 23.50 35.71
CA ALA A 445 13.09 24.23 34.55
C ALA A 445 14.27 24.91 33.80
N PRO A 446 14.16 25.13 32.47
CA PRO A 446 13.04 24.78 31.60
C PRO A 446 12.98 23.28 31.26
N TYR A 447 11.77 22.74 31.18
CA TYR A 447 11.55 21.34 30.83
C TYR A 447 11.55 21.16 29.30
N GLU A 448 12.43 20.27 28.83
CA GLU A 448 12.59 19.92 27.43
C GLU A 448 12.01 18.54 27.10
N PHE A 449 11.86 18.25 25.81
CA PHE A 449 11.36 16.95 25.33
C PHE A 449 12.23 15.78 25.82
N SER A 450 13.55 15.93 25.77
CA SER A 450 14.53 14.94 26.28
C SER A 450 14.27 14.61 27.76
N THR A 451 14.00 15.64 28.56
CA THR A 451 13.70 15.54 29.98
C THR A 451 12.38 14.82 30.24
N LEU A 452 11.32 15.18 29.52
CA LEU A 452 10.02 14.49 29.60
C LEU A 452 10.11 13.02 29.19
N GLN A 453 10.81 12.74 28.10
CA GLN A 453 11.00 11.39 27.58
C GLN A 453 11.75 10.51 28.60
N ALA A 454 12.80 11.05 29.23
CA ALA A 454 13.54 10.33 30.26
C ALA A 454 12.65 9.96 31.46
N ILE A 455 11.76 10.85 31.90
CA ILE A 455 10.83 10.59 33.02
C ILE A 455 9.78 9.57 32.63
N LEU A 456 9.17 9.70 31.45
CA LEU A 456 8.16 8.76 30.96
C LEU A 456 8.76 7.35 30.79
N PHE A 457 10.01 7.27 30.34
CA PHE A 457 10.75 6.02 30.27
C PHE A 457 11.01 5.42 31.65
N THR A 458 11.49 6.21 32.63
CA THR A 458 11.67 5.75 34.02
C THR A 458 10.35 5.34 34.68
N THR A 459 9.24 5.99 34.33
CA THR A 459 7.92 5.71 34.91
C THR A 459 7.41 4.32 34.54
N GLN A 460 7.73 3.82 33.34
CA GLN A 460 7.23 2.53 32.82
C GLN A 460 5.75 2.30 33.17
N LYS A 461 4.89 3.23 32.75
CA LYS A 461 3.47 3.32 33.16
C LYS A 461 2.72 1.98 33.16
N GLU A 462 2.95 1.14 32.15
CA GLU A 462 2.31 -0.17 32.04
C GLU A 462 2.73 -1.14 33.16
N ASN A 463 3.98 -1.11 33.59
CA ASN A 463 4.49 -1.94 34.68
C ASN A 463 3.88 -1.48 36.01
N LEU A 464 3.87 -0.17 36.28
CA LEU A 464 3.21 0.39 37.46
C LEU A 464 1.72 0.03 37.52
N GLN A 465 1.01 0.11 36.39
CA GLN A 465 -0.41 -0.26 36.33
C GLN A 465 -0.64 -1.75 36.65
N LYS A 466 0.22 -2.65 36.14
CA LYS A 466 0.15 -4.08 36.46
C LYS A 466 0.39 -4.34 37.93
N ASP A 467 1.41 -3.71 38.51
CA ASP A 467 1.78 -3.89 39.92
C ASP A 467 0.69 -3.35 40.86
N PHE A 468 0.13 -2.16 40.57
CA PHE A 468 -1.00 -1.64 41.35
C PHE A 468 -2.25 -2.52 41.23
N LYS A 469 -2.50 -3.10 40.05
CA LYS A 469 -3.64 -4.01 39.86
C LYS A 469 -3.48 -5.30 40.65
N LEU A 470 -2.28 -5.88 40.64
CA LEU A 470 -1.95 -7.04 41.45
C LEU A 470 -2.14 -6.76 42.95
N TYR A 471 -1.78 -5.56 43.40
CA TYR A 471 -2.03 -5.14 44.78
C TYR A 471 -3.52 -5.06 45.13
N GLU A 472 -4.37 -4.54 44.22
CA GLU A 472 -5.83 -4.55 44.40
C GLU A 472 -6.37 -5.98 44.54
N ASP A 473 -5.85 -6.92 43.75
CA ASP A 473 -6.26 -8.33 43.80
C ASP A 473 -5.87 -8.96 45.15
N TYR A 474 -4.67 -8.67 45.67
CA TYR A 474 -4.27 -9.09 47.02
C TYR A 474 -5.13 -8.47 48.12
N ALA A 475 -5.55 -7.21 48.00
CA ALA A 475 -6.47 -6.58 48.94
C ALA A 475 -7.85 -7.26 48.93
N ALA A 476 -8.34 -7.68 47.76
CA ALA A 476 -9.57 -8.46 47.64
C ALA A 476 -9.45 -9.85 48.29
N GLN A 477 -8.33 -10.56 48.06
CA GLN A 477 -8.03 -11.85 48.69
C GLN A 477 -7.96 -11.73 50.22
N SER A 478 -7.31 -10.68 50.73
CA SER A 478 -7.22 -10.39 52.17
C SER A 478 -8.61 -10.19 52.81
N LYS A 479 -9.51 -9.47 52.11
CA LYS A 479 -10.88 -9.27 52.56
C LYS A 479 -11.66 -10.59 52.61
N GLN A 480 -11.53 -11.43 51.59
CA GLN A 480 -12.18 -12.74 51.54
C GLN A 480 -11.66 -13.64 52.68
N LEU A 481 -10.34 -13.68 52.87
CA LEU A 481 -9.71 -14.45 53.94
C LEU A 481 -10.20 -14.05 55.34
N ASN A 482 -10.40 -12.75 55.60
CA ASN A 482 -10.99 -12.27 56.85
C ASN A 482 -12.46 -12.69 57.01
N LEU A 483 -13.24 -12.70 55.92
CA LEU A 483 -14.63 -13.20 55.94
C LEU A 483 -14.68 -14.70 56.25
N ASP A 484 -13.81 -15.49 55.62
CA ASP A 484 -13.73 -16.93 55.84
C ASP A 484 -13.30 -17.25 57.29
N LEU A 485 -12.36 -16.48 57.85
CA LEU A 485 -11.96 -16.59 59.24
C LEU A 485 -13.11 -16.26 60.22
N LYS A 486 -13.91 -15.23 59.90
CA LYS A 486 -15.12 -14.88 60.67
C LYS A 486 -16.18 -15.97 60.57
N ALA A 487 -16.39 -16.55 59.39
CA ALA A 487 -17.33 -17.65 59.19
C ALA A 487 -16.92 -18.90 60.00
N LEU A 488 -15.61 -19.23 60.01
CA LEU A 488 -15.06 -20.30 60.85
C LEU A 488 -15.31 -20.02 62.34
N SER A 489 -15.06 -18.80 62.81
CA SER A 489 -15.34 -18.38 64.19
C SER A 489 -16.81 -18.56 64.57
N LEU A 490 -17.74 -18.16 63.70
CA LEU A 490 -19.19 -18.32 63.92
C LEU A 490 -19.66 -19.78 63.91
N SER A 491 -18.85 -20.70 63.37
CA SER A 491 -19.16 -22.13 63.36
C SER A 491 -18.82 -22.86 64.66
N LEU A 492 -18.16 -22.18 65.61
CA LEU A 492 -17.74 -22.73 66.91
C LEU A 492 -18.68 -22.26 68.06
N PRO A 493 -18.81 -23.05 69.14
CA PRO A 493 -19.65 -22.73 70.29
C PRO A 493 -19.05 -21.65 71.18
N GLY A 494 -19.91 -20.78 71.70
CA GLY A 494 -19.50 -19.54 72.36
C GLY A 494 -18.96 -18.57 71.33
N GLN A 495 -19.54 -17.37 71.21
CA GLN A 495 -18.98 -16.36 70.31
C GLN A 495 -17.52 -16.13 70.73
N VAL A 496 -16.55 -16.53 69.91
CA VAL A 496 -15.17 -16.00 69.98
C VAL A 496 -15.25 -14.57 69.46
N SER A 497 -15.97 -13.72 70.18
CA SER A 497 -16.19 -12.33 69.84
C SER A 497 -16.69 -11.59 71.07
N LYS A 498 -15.72 -10.96 71.74
CA LYS A 498 -15.65 -9.52 72.03
C LYS A 498 -14.92 -9.33 73.33
N THR A 499 -13.58 -9.36 73.28
CA THR A 499 -12.64 -8.67 74.18
C THR A 499 -11.30 -9.36 74.05
N HIS A 500 -10.39 -8.83 73.23
CA HIS A 500 -8.91 -8.88 73.34
C HIS A 500 -8.28 -8.17 72.11
N PHE A 501 -8.93 -7.11 71.64
CA PHE A 501 -8.40 -6.18 70.63
C PHE A 501 -8.50 -4.76 71.19
N GLY A 502 -7.87 -4.56 72.35
CA GLY A 502 -7.61 -3.25 72.92
C GLY A 502 -6.22 -2.79 72.50
N ASP A 503 -6.18 -1.56 71.98
CA ASP A 503 -5.04 -0.69 71.69
C ASP A 503 -4.06 -0.98 70.54
N ILE A 504 -4.20 -0.10 69.52
CA ILE A 504 -3.17 0.57 68.71
C ILE A 504 -2.28 -0.30 67.78
N ARG A 505 -2.50 -0.18 66.45
CA ARG A 505 -1.64 -0.52 65.29
C ARG A 505 -1.72 -1.90 64.58
N HIS A 506 -2.87 -2.56 64.48
CA HIS A 506 -3.00 -3.78 63.65
C HIS A 506 -4.11 -3.68 62.60
N ARG A 507 -3.79 -3.93 61.32
CA ARG A 507 -4.76 -3.96 60.21
C ARG A 507 -5.22 -5.40 59.97
N GLU A 508 -6.51 -5.65 60.13
CA GLU A 508 -7.13 -6.96 59.88
C GLU A 508 -7.37 -7.24 58.38
N VAL A 509 -7.28 -6.22 57.52
CA VAL A 509 -7.48 -6.32 56.06
C VAL A 509 -6.52 -5.36 55.36
N LEU A 510 -5.94 -5.79 54.23
CA LEU A 510 -5.13 -4.95 53.36
C LEU A 510 -5.99 -3.89 52.65
N ILE A 511 -5.44 -2.68 52.46
CA ILE A 511 -6.12 -1.58 51.78
C ILE A 511 -5.24 -1.13 50.62
N ALA A 512 -5.73 -1.32 49.39
CA ALA A 512 -5.05 -0.84 48.19
C ALA A 512 -5.06 0.71 48.14
N PRO A 513 -3.90 1.36 47.97
CA PRO A 513 -3.84 2.81 47.89
C PRO A 513 -4.34 3.32 46.53
N LYS A 514 -4.91 4.54 46.50
CA LYS A 514 -5.44 5.14 45.27
C LYS A 514 -4.30 5.70 44.41
N TYR A 515 -4.07 5.12 43.22
CA TYR A 515 -2.98 5.50 42.31
C TYR A 515 -3.43 6.28 41.05
N ASN A 516 -4.74 6.35 40.75
CA ASN A 516 -5.25 6.99 39.52
C ASN A 516 -4.75 8.43 39.31
N ALA A 517 -4.66 9.22 40.39
CA ALA A 517 -4.17 10.59 40.30
C ALA A 517 -2.69 10.68 39.86
N LEU A 518 -1.86 9.67 40.17
CA LEU A 518 -0.49 9.59 39.64
C LEU A 518 -0.53 9.37 38.12
N LEU A 519 -1.42 8.51 37.64
CA LEU A 519 -1.58 8.23 36.20
C LEU A 519 -2.10 9.45 35.42
N ASP A 520 -2.94 10.29 36.02
CA ASP A 520 -3.42 11.52 35.40
C ASP A 520 -2.28 12.52 35.17
N HIS A 521 -1.37 12.66 36.13
CA HIS A 521 -0.17 13.48 35.96
C HIS A 521 0.77 12.90 34.90
N ILE A 522 0.98 11.57 34.87
CA ILE A 522 1.77 10.90 33.82
C ILE A 522 1.14 11.15 32.44
N LYS A 523 -0.18 11.05 32.31
CA LYS A 523 -0.91 11.32 31.06
C LYS A 523 -0.75 12.77 30.61
N THR A 524 -0.69 13.70 31.55
CA THR A 524 -0.41 15.11 31.27
C THR A 524 0.99 15.25 30.65
N LEU A 525 2.01 14.61 31.24
CA LEU A 525 3.37 14.60 30.68
C LEU A 525 3.44 13.92 29.32
N GLU A 526 2.75 12.79 29.10
CA GLU A 526 2.64 12.13 27.80
C GLU A 526 2.05 13.06 26.73
N THR A 527 1.05 13.85 27.10
CA THR A 527 0.39 14.81 26.20
C THR A 527 1.36 15.94 25.82
N GLN A 528 2.08 16.50 26.79
CA GLN A 528 3.08 17.55 26.54
C GLN A 528 4.26 17.03 25.71
N ALA A 529 4.75 15.83 26.01
CA ALA A 529 5.81 15.19 25.24
C ALA A 529 5.40 14.96 23.79
N ARG A 530 4.15 14.54 23.55
CA ARG A 530 3.61 14.36 22.20
C ARG A 530 3.50 15.68 21.45
N ASP A 531 3.07 16.77 22.10
CA ASP A 531 3.04 18.10 21.45
C ASP A 531 4.45 18.55 21.07
N PHE A 532 5.45 18.34 21.95
CA PHE A 532 6.85 18.65 21.64
C PHE A 532 7.39 17.81 20.47
N GLN A 533 7.05 16.52 20.41
CA GLN A 533 7.40 15.65 19.28
C GLN A 533 6.76 16.14 17.98
N ASN A 534 5.46 16.47 17.99
CA ASN A 534 4.76 16.98 16.82
C ASN A 534 5.39 18.29 16.30
N MET A 535 5.83 19.19 17.19
CA MET A 535 6.56 20.39 16.81
C MET A 535 7.91 20.08 16.13
N GLN A 536 8.68 19.12 16.65
CA GLN A 536 9.94 18.69 16.02
C GLN A 536 9.70 18.04 14.65
N GLU A 537 8.65 17.22 14.50
CA GLU A 537 8.30 16.61 13.21
C GLU A 537 7.86 17.66 12.19
N HIS A 538 7.05 18.65 12.60
CA HIS A 538 6.64 19.74 11.74
C HIS A 538 7.83 20.59 11.28
N GLN A 539 8.76 20.91 12.20
CA GLN A 539 9.99 21.63 11.90
C GLN A 539 10.86 20.89 10.88
N LYS A 540 11.06 19.57 11.05
CA LYS A 540 11.81 18.74 10.11
C LYS A 540 11.17 18.71 8.72
N ARG A 541 9.84 18.60 8.63
CA ARG A 541 9.13 18.64 7.35
C ARG A 541 9.34 19.98 6.65
N LEU A 542 9.28 21.08 7.39
CA LEU A 542 9.55 22.41 6.85
C LEU A 542 10.99 22.55 6.34
N GLU A 543 11.98 22.07 7.08
CA GLU A 543 13.41 22.09 6.69
C GLU A 543 13.67 21.27 5.41
N VAL A 544 13.08 20.08 5.30
CA VAL A 544 13.17 19.25 4.09
C VAL A 544 12.55 20.01 2.92
N PHE A 545 11.35 20.57 3.09
CA PHE A 545 10.68 21.34 2.06
C PHE A 545 11.50 22.56 1.61
N GLN A 546 12.12 23.28 2.55
CA GLN A 546 13.02 24.40 2.25
C GLN A 546 14.24 23.97 1.42
N SER A 547 14.83 22.83 1.73
CA SER A 547 15.97 22.31 0.96
C SER A 547 15.60 21.99 -0.49
N GLU A 548 14.38 21.48 -0.72
CA GLU A 548 13.87 21.22 -2.07
C GLU A 548 13.63 22.52 -2.84
N VAL A 549 13.05 23.53 -2.20
CA VAL A 549 12.82 24.85 -2.81
C VAL A 549 14.14 25.54 -3.16
N ALA A 550 15.13 25.52 -2.25
CA ALA A 550 16.46 26.07 -2.53
C ALA A 550 17.16 25.34 -3.69
N THR A 551 16.97 24.02 -3.78
CA THR A 551 17.50 23.20 -4.89
C THR A 551 16.83 23.56 -6.21
N LEU A 552 15.50 23.74 -6.20
CA LEU A 552 14.76 24.16 -7.38
C LEU A 552 15.15 25.58 -7.81
N GLU A 553 15.21 26.54 -6.89
CA GLU A 553 15.63 27.92 -7.17
C GLU A 553 17.02 27.95 -7.82
N LYS A 554 17.98 27.21 -7.26
CA LYS A 554 19.31 27.07 -7.84
C LYS A 554 19.27 26.48 -9.26
N THR A 555 18.47 25.43 -9.46
CA THR A 555 18.34 24.76 -10.76
C THR A 555 17.70 25.67 -11.80
N LEU A 556 16.64 26.39 -11.43
CA LEU A 556 15.98 27.37 -12.28
C LEU A 556 16.94 28.49 -12.67
N LYS A 557 17.70 29.03 -11.70
CA LYS A 557 18.71 30.04 -11.97
C LYS A 557 19.77 29.58 -12.96
N GLN A 558 20.28 28.35 -12.81
CA GLN A 558 21.25 27.78 -13.75
C GLN A 558 20.68 27.63 -15.17
N ARG A 559 19.40 27.22 -15.29
CA ARG A 559 18.71 27.10 -16.58
C ARG A 559 18.47 28.47 -17.22
N LEU A 560 18.10 29.46 -16.40
CA LEU A 560 17.96 30.85 -16.83
C LEU A 560 19.28 31.43 -17.31
N ASP A 561 20.37 31.19 -16.60
CA ASP A 561 21.70 31.64 -17.01
C ASP A 561 22.15 30.98 -18.32
N SER A 562 21.80 29.70 -18.53
CA SER A 562 22.05 28.99 -19.79
C SER A 562 21.25 29.59 -20.96
N LEU A 563 19.97 29.92 -20.73
CA LEU A 563 19.15 30.62 -21.72
C LEU A 563 19.69 32.03 -21.99
N GLY A 564 20.10 32.77 -20.95
CA GLY A 564 20.70 34.09 -21.07
C GLY A 564 21.98 34.08 -21.91
N SER A 565 22.88 33.11 -21.68
CA SER A 565 24.06 32.90 -22.52
C SER A 565 23.67 32.63 -23.98
N CYS A 566 22.71 31.74 -24.21
CA CYS A 566 22.21 31.46 -25.56
C CYS A 566 21.60 32.72 -26.22
N CYS A 567 20.93 33.58 -25.45
CA CYS A 567 20.37 34.83 -25.96
C CYS A 567 21.48 35.84 -26.33
N VAL A 568 22.58 35.89 -25.58
CA VAL A 568 23.76 36.71 -25.94
C VAL A 568 24.38 36.21 -27.25
N ASP A 569 24.57 34.90 -27.39
CA ASP A 569 25.09 34.31 -28.63
C ASP A 569 24.16 34.56 -29.82
N LEU A 570 22.84 34.46 -29.59
CA LEU A 570 21.83 34.78 -30.60
C LEU A 570 21.86 36.26 -30.99
N GLN A 571 22.00 37.17 -30.02
CA GLN A 571 22.13 38.59 -30.27
C GLN A 571 23.35 38.89 -31.15
N VAL A 572 24.49 38.26 -30.87
CA VAL A 572 25.70 38.38 -31.70
C VAL A 572 25.44 37.87 -33.13
N CYS A 573 24.80 36.71 -33.29
CA CYS A 573 24.46 36.18 -34.61
C CYS A 573 23.55 37.14 -35.39
N VAL A 574 22.52 37.67 -34.75
CA VAL A 574 21.58 38.62 -35.38
C VAL A 574 22.30 39.91 -35.77
N GLN A 575 23.16 40.47 -34.91
CA GLN A 575 23.93 41.67 -35.22
C GLN A 575 24.89 41.45 -36.40
N GLN A 576 25.59 40.31 -36.44
CA GLN A 576 26.44 39.95 -37.58
C GLN A 576 25.65 39.81 -38.88
N LEU A 577 24.43 39.27 -38.82
CA LEU A 577 23.55 39.21 -39.98
C LEU A 577 23.10 40.61 -40.41
N GLN A 578 22.81 41.52 -39.48
CA GLN A 578 22.39 42.89 -39.81
C GLN A 578 23.46 43.71 -40.56
N GLU A 579 24.75 43.39 -40.40
CA GLU A 579 25.84 44.05 -41.13
C GLU A 579 25.91 43.65 -42.62
N GLN A 580 25.25 42.56 -43.00
CA GLN A 580 25.31 42.03 -44.37
C GLN A 580 24.41 42.80 -45.34
N THR A 581 24.86 42.86 -46.60
CA THR A 581 24.11 43.50 -47.67
C THR A 581 23.06 42.59 -48.30
N SER A 582 23.19 41.26 -48.15
CA SER A 582 22.26 40.24 -48.63
C SER A 582 22.42 38.96 -47.81
N TRP A 583 21.35 38.19 -47.65
CA TRP A 583 21.32 36.98 -46.84
C TRP A 583 21.05 35.73 -47.67
N ARG A 584 21.71 34.64 -47.33
CA ARG A 584 21.45 33.29 -47.84
C ARG A 584 21.11 32.37 -46.69
N VAL A 585 20.47 31.24 -47.02
CA VAL A 585 20.15 30.19 -46.03
C VAL A 585 21.39 29.73 -45.28
N GLN A 586 22.54 29.74 -45.96
CA GLN A 586 23.83 29.33 -45.42
C GLN A 586 24.36 30.24 -44.32
N ASP A 587 23.97 31.52 -44.31
CA ASP A 587 24.41 32.51 -43.32
C ASP A 587 23.72 32.28 -41.96
N LEU A 588 22.57 31.59 -41.98
CA LEU A 588 21.83 31.22 -40.77
C LEU A 588 22.41 30.01 -40.03
N ARG A 589 23.51 29.41 -40.52
CA ARG A 589 24.12 28.22 -39.89
C ARG A 589 24.51 28.45 -38.42
N ALA A 590 25.11 29.60 -38.11
CA ALA A 590 25.49 29.93 -36.74
C ALA A 590 24.27 30.09 -35.83
N LEU A 591 23.23 30.78 -36.32
CA LEU A 591 21.96 30.98 -35.61
C LEU A 591 21.26 29.65 -35.34
N ASN A 592 21.16 28.78 -36.35
CA ASN A 592 20.49 27.48 -36.25
C ASN A 592 21.25 26.46 -35.38
N ALA A 593 22.55 26.67 -35.14
CA ALA A 593 23.35 25.82 -34.28
C ALA A 593 23.17 26.12 -32.78
N LEU A 594 22.51 27.23 -32.43
CA LEU A 594 22.31 27.62 -31.04
C LEU A 594 21.31 26.70 -30.33
N PRO A 595 21.57 26.31 -29.07
CA PRO A 595 20.73 25.36 -28.32
C PRO A 595 19.46 26.00 -27.74
N LEU A 596 18.85 26.96 -28.44
CA LEU A 596 17.73 27.77 -27.96
C LEU A 596 16.54 26.90 -27.51
N ASP A 597 16.14 25.95 -28.36
CA ASP A 597 15.02 25.04 -28.07
C ASP A 597 15.32 24.17 -26.85
N SER A 598 16.55 23.69 -26.70
CA SER A 598 16.96 22.90 -25.53
C SER A 598 16.86 23.74 -24.25
N CYS A 599 17.37 24.99 -24.29
CA CYS A 599 17.34 25.89 -23.14
C CYS A 599 15.90 26.24 -22.72
N ILE A 600 15.01 26.54 -23.68
CA ILE A 600 13.60 26.85 -23.39
C ILE A 600 12.90 25.62 -22.80
N ASN A 601 13.03 24.45 -23.43
CA ASN A 601 12.42 23.22 -22.95
C ASN A 601 12.88 22.83 -21.53
N ASP A 602 14.17 23.00 -21.22
CA ASP A 602 14.68 22.72 -19.88
C ASP A 602 14.14 23.71 -18.85
N LEU A 603 13.98 24.98 -19.21
CA LEU A 603 13.35 25.97 -18.34
C LEU A 603 11.88 25.63 -18.06
N GLU A 604 11.12 25.23 -19.09
CA GLU A 604 9.71 24.80 -18.95
C GLU A 604 9.56 23.61 -17.99
N LYS A 605 10.44 22.60 -18.07
CA LYS A 605 10.48 21.51 -17.08
C LYS A 605 10.68 22.02 -15.66
N GLY A 606 11.45 23.10 -15.49
CA GLY A 606 11.67 23.74 -14.21
C GLY A 606 10.40 24.37 -13.65
N PHE A 607 9.63 25.06 -14.49
CA PHE A 607 8.35 25.66 -14.09
C PHE A 607 7.27 24.63 -13.76
N GLU A 608 7.29 23.45 -14.39
CA GLU A 608 6.39 22.36 -14.00
C GLU A 608 6.77 21.76 -12.65
N ALA A 609 8.07 21.67 -12.33
CA ALA A 609 8.53 21.30 -11.00
C ALA A 609 8.15 22.34 -9.94
N GLU A 610 8.26 23.63 -10.26
CA GLU A 610 7.77 24.73 -9.41
C GLU A 610 6.28 24.58 -9.11
N LYS A 611 5.46 24.41 -10.15
CA LYS A 611 4.01 24.25 -10.01
C LYS A 611 3.65 23.07 -9.11
N ALA A 612 4.34 21.94 -9.28
CA ALA A 612 4.14 20.77 -8.42
C ALA A 612 4.51 21.06 -6.95
N LEU A 613 5.60 21.79 -6.70
CA LEU A 613 5.99 22.20 -5.34
C LEU A 613 4.99 23.18 -4.74
N VAL A 614 4.47 24.15 -5.49
CA VAL A 614 3.46 25.10 -5.00
C VAL A 614 2.16 24.40 -4.60
N GLU A 615 1.69 23.43 -5.39
CA GLU A 615 0.51 22.63 -5.03
C GLU A 615 0.76 21.75 -3.80
N ARG A 616 1.96 21.17 -3.69
CA ARG A 616 2.34 20.39 -2.51
C ARG A 616 2.43 21.28 -1.27
N PHE A 617 3.01 22.47 -1.38
CA PHE A 617 3.08 23.46 -0.31
C PHE A 617 1.68 23.81 0.21
N LYS A 618 0.75 24.10 -0.71
CA LYS A 618 -0.65 24.37 -0.38
C LYS A 618 -1.33 23.21 0.33
N LYS A 619 -1.06 21.97 -0.09
CA LYS A 619 -1.65 20.78 0.54
C LYS A 619 -1.07 20.49 1.93
N GLU A 620 0.24 20.61 2.09
CA GLU A 620 0.95 20.24 3.31
C GLU A 620 0.84 21.31 4.41
N PHE A 621 0.86 22.59 4.03
CA PHE A 621 0.89 23.71 4.97
C PHE A 621 -0.39 24.56 4.97
N GLN A 622 -1.34 24.29 4.06
CA GLN A 622 -2.60 25.05 3.92
C GLN A 622 -2.39 26.55 3.66
N GLU A 623 -1.24 26.92 3.09
CA GLU A 623 -0.91 28.29 2.71
C GLU A 623 -0.89 28.47 1.20
N SER A 624 -1.19 29.69 0.74
CA SER A 624 -1.10 30.07 -0.67
C SER A 624 0.19 30.82 -0.96
N SER A 625 0.86 30.47 -2.04
CA SER A 625 1.96 31.26 -2.60
C SER A 625 1.46 32.14 -3.75
N PRO A 626 1.92 33.40 -3.88
CA PRO A 626 1.57 34.24 -5.03
C PRO A 626 2.09 33.65 -6.34
N SER A 627 1.29 33.77 -7.41
CA SER A 627 1.68 33.33 -8.76
C SER A 627 2.39 34.46 -9.51
N VAL A 628 3.57 34.18 -10.07
CA VAL A 628 4.28 35.12 -10.95
C VAL A 628 3.82 34.94 -12.40
N PRO A 629 3.60 36.02 -13.17
CA PRO A 629 3.34 35.93 -14.60
C PRO A 629 4.46 35.18 -15.32
N ARG A 630 4.12 34.13 -16.08
CA ARG A 630 5.09 33.40 -16.91
C ARG A 630 5.49 34.26 -18.12
N PHE A 631 6.79 34.29 -18.42
CA PHE A 631 7.28 34.87 -19.67
C PHE A 631 6.88 33.96 -20.84
N LYS A 632 6.37 34.54 -21.92
CA LYS A 632 5.98 33.79 -23.12
C LYS A 632 7.09 33.89 -24.16
N PHE A 633 7.77 32.78 -24.40
CA PHE A 633 8.82 32.69 -25.41
C PHE A 633 8.19 32.59 -26.82
N THR A 634 8.55 33.52 -27.70
CA THR A 634 8.24 33.55 -29.13
C THR A 634 9.49 33.54 -30.03
N LEU A 635 10.67 33.53 -29.43
CA LEU A 635 11.98 33.59 -30.08
C LEU A 635 12.17 32.50 -31.13
N GLN A 636 11.79 31.26 -30.82
CA GLN A 636 11.84 30.16 -31.77
C GLN A 636 11.00 30.44 -33.03
N ASN A 637 9.78 30.95 -32.84
CA ASN A 637 8.90 31.31 -33.96
C ASN A 637 9.52 32.45 -34.79
N ASN A 638 10.13 33.44 -34.16
CA ASN A 638 10.80 34.52 -34.87
C ASN A 638 12.03 34.03 -35.66
N CYS A 639 12.85 33.14 -35.10
CA CYS A 639 13.97 32.49 -35.80
C CYS A 639 13.49 31.66 -37.01
N GLN A 640 12.41 30.89 -36.86
CA GLN A 640 11.83 30.12 -37.97
C GLN A 640 11.26 31.02 -39.07
N ARG A 641 10.56 32.09 -38.69
CA ARG A 641 10.06 33.10 -39.63
C ARG A 641 11.20 33.76 -40.40
N LEU A 642 12.29 34.13 -39.71
CA LEU A 642 13.48 34.68 -40.34
C LEU A 642 14.05 33.71 -41.39
N GLN A 643 14.19 32.44 -41.03
CA GLN A 643 14.69 31.41 -41.94
C GLN A 643 13.81 31.27 -43.19
N GLN A 644 12.50 31.21 -43.02
CA GLN A 644 11.56 31.08 -44.14
C GLN A 644 11.62 32.29 -45.08
N VAL A 645 11.66 33.51 -44.53
CA VAL A 645 11.71 34.74 -45.36
C VAL A 645 13.03 34.81 -46.13
N ILE A 646 14.17 34.52 -45.49
CA ILE A 646 15.47 34.50 -46.17
C ILE A 646 15.50 33.42 -47.25
N GLN A 647 15.01 32.21 -46.97
CA GLN A 647 14.97 31.13 -47.94
C GLN A 647 14.12 31.50 -49.17
N ASN A 648 12.96 32.13 -48.97
CA ASN A 648 12.08 32.52 -50.06
C ASN A 648 12.66 33.65 -50.94
N LYS A 649 13.48 34.51 -50.35
CA LYS A 649 14.15 35.65 -51.01
C LYS A 649 15.61 35.35 -51.40
N ALA A 650 16.08 34.12 -51.27
CA ALA A 650 17.41 33.71 -51.73
C ALA A 650 17.30 33.03 -53.10
N CYS A 651 18.37 33.15 -53.88
CA CYS A 651 18.65 32.31 -55.04
C CYS A 651 19.98 31.62 -54.77
N ASP A 652 19.93 30.32 -54.53
CA ASP A 652 21.13 29.50 -54.41
C ASP A 652 21.59 29.06 -55.79
N LEU A 653 22.82 28.56 -55.88
CA LEU A 653 23.39 28.11 -57.15
C LEU A 653 22.55 27.00 -57.82
N HIS A 654 22.01 26.07 -57.03
CA HIS A 654 21.18 24.98 -57.53
C HIS A 654 19.82 25.44 -58.09
N ASP A 655 19.35 26.64 -57.73
CA ASP A 655 18.12 27.21 -58.30
C ASP A 655 18.30 27.61 -59.77
N LEU A 656 19.54 27.62 -60.28
CA LEU A 656 19.91 27.95 -61.67
C LEU A 656 20.35 26.72 -62.48
N ALA A 657 20.08 25.52 -61.97
CA ALA A 657 20.52 24.28 -62.60
C ALA A 657 19.92 24.10 -64.01
N SER A 658 20.76 23.70 -64.96
CA SER A 658 20.39 23.38 -66.35
C SER A 658 21.32 22.34 -66.96
N THR A 659 20.88 21.68 -68.03
CA THR A 659 21.72 20.87 -68.93
C THR A 659 22.49 21.78 -69.89
N LEU A 660 23.43 21.22 -70.65
CA LEU A 660 24.18 21.98 -71.65
C LEU A 660 24.61 21.10 -72.82
N LEU A 661 24.06 21.40 -73.99
CA LEU A 661 24.51 20.88 -75.27
C LEU A 661 25.04 22.03 -76.14
N ALA A 662 26.19 21.85 -76.79
CA ALA A 662 26.72 22.85 -77.73
C ALA A 662 27.54 22.22 -78.85
N VAL A 663 27.42 22.77 -80.06
CA VAL A 663 28.26 22.46 -81.21
C VAL A 663 28.85 23.74 -81.76
N ALA A 664 30.15 23.76 -82.01
CA ALA A 664 30.86 24.84 -82.68
C ALA A 664 31.69 24.29 -83.85
N ILE A 665 31.67 25.01 -84.98
CA ILE A 665 32.37 24.64 -86.22
C ILE A 665 33.12 25.85 -86.76
N LYS A 666 34.38 25.67 -87.19
CA LYS A 666 35.13 26.66 -87.96
C LYS A 666 36.01 25.97 -88.98
N GLY A 667 35.85 26.32 -90.26
CA GLY A 667 36.53 25.62 -91.35
C GLY A 667 36.18 24.12 -91.35
N ASP A 668 37.19 23.27 -91.17
CA ASP A 668 37.04 21.81 -91.12
C ASP A 668 37.01 21.26 -89.68
N GLU A 669 37.21 22.08 -88.64
CA GLU A 669 37.22 21.62 -87.25
C GLU A 669 35.85 21.75 -86.60
N PHE A 670 35.48 20.77 -85.76
CA PHE A 670 34.28 20.83 -84.93
C PHE A 670 34.58 20.51 -83.46
N LEU A 671 33.72 21.02 -82.58
CA LEU A 671 33.64 20.69 -81.17
C LEU A 671 32.18 20.48 -80.78
N LEU A 672 31.88 19.38 -80.10
CA LEU A 672 30.58 19.02 -79.54
C LEU A 672 30.75 18.83 -78.03
N LEU A 673 30.01 19.60 -77.24
CA LEU A 673 29.89 19.49 -75.78
C LEU A 673 28.52 18.92 -75.44
N HIS A 674 28.47 17.98 -74.51
CA HIS A 674 27.25 17.37 -74.01
C HIS A 674 27.34 17.17 -72.49
N LEU A 675 26.42 17.78 -71.75
CA LEU A 675 26.21 17.62 -70.32
C LEU A 675 24.69 17.51 -70.07
N GLY A 676 24.26 16.44 -69.39
CA GLY A 676 22.86 16.17 -69.10
C GLY A 676 22.23 15.11 -70.00
N ASP A 677 20.91 15.06 -70.00
CA ASP A 677 20.05 14.04 -70.62
C ASP A 677 19.48 14.44 -72.00
N GLY A 678 19.87 15.60 -72.53
CA GLY A 678 19.54 15.97 -73.91
C GLY A 678 20.21 15.07 -74.95
N ILE A 679 19.77 15.14 -76.21
CA ILE A 679 20.27 14.27 -77.29
C ILE A 679 21.02 15.07 -78.35
N CYS A 680 22.20 14.58 -78.77
CA CYS A 680 22.98 15.16 -79.87
C CYS A 680 22.98 14.21 -81.08
N GLY A 681 22.58 14.70 -82.24
CA GLY A 681 22.65 14.02 -83.53
C GLY A 681 23.69 14.64 -84.47
N VAL A 682 24.18 13.83 -85.41
CA VAL A 682 25.08 14.24 -86.49
C VAL A 682 24.56 13.70 -87.81
N LEU A 683 24.55 14.56 -88.82
CA LEU A 683 24.25 14.20 -90.19
C LEU A 683 25.55 13.77 -90.87
N LYS A 684 25.68 12.47 -91.11
CA LYS A 684 26.82 11.87 -91.79
C LYS A 684 26.43 11.58 -93.23
N ASP A 685 27.09 12.21 -94.18
CA ASP A 685 26.70 12.25 -95.59
C ASP A 685 25.30 12.87 -95.75
N ARG A 686 24.26 12.03 -95.64
CA ARG A 686 22.83 12.38 -95.68
C ARG A 686 22.00 11.61 -94.65
N THR A 687 22.64 10.78 -93.82
CA THR A 687 21.98 9.92 -92.84
C THR A 687 22.17 10.48 -91.45
N LEU A 688 21.08 10.62 -90.70
CA LEU A 688 21.11 11.12 -89.33
C LEU A 688 21.48 9.97 -88.38
N ALA A 689 22.53 10.18 -87.59
CA ALA A 689 22.98 9.26 -86.55
C ALA A 689 23.07 9.98 -85.20
N VAL A 690 23.06 9.23 -84.11
CA VAL A 690 23.28 9.78 -82.77
C VAL A 690 24.77 10.08 -82.60
N ALA A 691 25.11 11.32 -82.29
CA ALA A 691 26.48 11.76 -82.02
C ALA A 691 26.87 11.50 -80.57
N SER A 692 25.96 11.78 -79.64
CA SER A 692 26.08 11.47 -78.22
C SER A 692 24.70 11.10 -77.69
N HIS A 693 24.62 9.93 -77.04
CA HIS A 693 23.41 9.48 -76.37
C HIS A 693 23.13 10.33 -75.12
N PRO A 694 21.88 10.39 -74.63
CA PRO A 694 21.55 11.09 -73.39
C PRO A 694 22.27 10.48 -72.18
N ASP A 695 22.68 11.31 -71.22
CA ASP A 695 23.33 10.89 -69.97
C ASP A 695 22.33 10.63 -68.84
N ASN A 696 21.71 9.44 -68.85
CA ASN A 696 20.81 8.99 -67.80
C ASN A 696 21.61 7.99 -66.93
N GLY A 697 21.89 8.31 -65.66
CA GLY A 697 22.67 7.46 -64.74
C GLY A 697 22.14 6.03 -64.55
N GLU A 698 22.79 5.22 -63.69
CA GLU A 698 22.39 3.81 -63.41
C GLU A 698 20.94 3.68 -62.87
N PHE A 699 20.40 4.76 -62.32
CA PHE A 699 18.99 4.94 -62.00
C PHE A 699 18.48 6.14 -62.82
N GLY A 700 17.29 6.02 -63.43
CA GLY A 700 16.77 6.98 -64.42
C GLY A 700 16.50 8.42 -63.93
N ASN A 701 16.95 8.81 -62.72
CA ASN A 701 16.59 10.08 -62.05
C ASN A 701 17.81 10.88 -61.56
N GLU A 702 19.02 10.64 -62.05
CA GLU A 702 20.21 11.42 -61.66
C GLU A 702 20.84 12.09 -62.90
N THR A 703 20.30 13.26 -63.27
CA THR A 703 20.85 14.12 -64.33
C THR A 703 21.94 15.02 -63.75
N THR A 704 23.10 15.09 -64.40
CA THR A 704 24.16 16.02 -64.01
C THR A 704 23.93 17.39 -64.64
N PHE A 705 23.73 18.42 -63.82
CA PHE A 705 23.53 19.81 -64.26
C PHE A 705 24.81 20.63 -64.26
N THR A 706 24.77 21.80 -64.90
CA THR A 706 25.85 22.82 -64.91
C THR A 706 26.31 23.25 -63.52
N THR A 707 25.44 23.16 -62.52
CA THR A 707 25.71 23.54 -61.13
C THR A 707 26.22 22.38 -60.27
N SER A 708 26.27 21.17 -60.80
CA SER A 708 26.74 19.98 -60.09
C SER A 708 28.27 20.01 -59.92
N LYS A 709 28.76 19.56 -58.75
CA LYS A 709 30.20 19.53 -58.47
C LYS A 709 31.00 18.67 -59.48
N ASP A 710 30.38 17.59 -59.96
CA ASP A 710 30.98 16.66 -60.91
C ASP A 710 30.64 16.97 -62.38
N ALA A 711 30.07 18.15 -62.66
CA ALA A 711 29.73 18.55 -64.03
C ALA A 711 30.94 18.50 -65.00
N PRO A 712 32.15 18.98 -64.64
CA PRO A 712 33.32 18.86 -65.50
C PRO A 712 33.74 17.43 -65.81
N LEU A 713 33.48 16.49 -64.89
CA LEU A 713 33.84 15.07 -65.01
C LEU A 713 32.84 14.30 -65.88
N SER A 714 31.56 14.67 -65.82
CA SER A 714 30.47 14.00 -66.53
C SER A 714 30.27 14.54 -67.95
N ALA A 715 30.64 15.80 -68.21
CA ALA A 715 30.56 16.40 -69.53
C ALA A 715 31.40 15.66 -70.57
N ARG A 716 30.77 15.30 -71.69
CA ARG A 716 31.40 14.67 -72.85
C ARG A 716 31.78 15.72 -73.87
N VAL A 717 33.04 15.73 -74.30
CA VAL A 717 33.55 16.62 -75.35
C VAL A 717 34.06 15.79 -76.51
N PHE A 718 33.51 16.00 -77.69
CA PHE A 718 33.99 15.42 -78.95
C PHE A 718 34.55 16.52 -79.83
N LYS A 719 35.68 16.25 -80.47
CA LYS A 719 36.27 17.18 -81.43
C LYS A 719 37.05 16.44 -82.50
N GLY A 720 37.19 17.07 -83.66
CA GLY A 720 37.89 16.48 -84.80
C GLY A 720 37.65 17.26 -86.07
N LYS A 721 37.94 16.63 -87.21
CA LYS A 721 37.66 17.20 -88.52
C LYS A 721 36.34 16.70 -89.09
N LEU A 722 35.61 17.58 -89.77
CA LEU A 722 34.36 17.25 -90.45
C LEU A 722 34.61 16.31 -91.63
N SER A 723 35.69 16.55 -92.38
CA SER A 723 36.10 15.79 -93.55
C SER A 723 36.41 14.32 -93.27
N ASP A 724 36.89 13.98 -92.06
CA ASP A 724 37.25 12.60 -91.67
C ASP A 724 36.06 11.63 -91.77
N LYS A 725 34.84 12.12 -91.54
CA LYS A 725 33.61 11.32 -91.54
C LYS A 725 32.52 11.88 -92.45
N ASN A 726 32.82 12.92 -93.23
CA ASN A 726 31.86 13.65 -94.05
C ASN A 726 30.63 14.13 -93.26
N PHE A 727 30.89 14.83 -92.15
CA PHE A 727 29.83 15.46 -91.36
C PHE A 727 29.30 16.72 -92.05
N THR A 728 28.00 16.73 -92.31
CA THR A 728 27.30 17.79 -93.05
C THR A 728 26.26 18.53 -92.21
N GLY A 729 26.09 18.14 -90.95
CA GLY A 729 25.21 18.82 -90.01
C GLY A 729 25.19 18.22 -88.61
N PHE A 730 24.66 18.96 -87.66
CA PHE A 730 24.44 18.56 -86.27
C PHE A 730 23.05 18.99 -85.82
N VAL A 731 22.48 18.27 -84.86
CA VAL A 731 21.21 18.63 -84.21
C VAL A 731 21.31 18.38 -82.72
N LEU A 732 20.81 19.31 -81.92
CA LEU A 732 20.69 19.23 -80.47
C LEU A 732 19.19 19.28 -80.12
N MET A 733 18.79 18.53 -79.11
CA MET A 733 17.41 18.55 -78.62
C MET A 733 17.36 18.29 -77.11
N SER A 734 16.41 18.92 -76.42
CA SER A 734 16.06 18.55 -75.04
C SER A 734 15.43 17.15 -75.02
N ASP A 735 15.33 16.56 -73.84
CA ASP A 735 14.67 15.27 -73.63
C ASP A 735 13.17 15.34 -73.97
N GLY A 736 12.49 16.47 -73.71
CA GLY A 736 11.10 16.71 -74.07
C GLY A 736 10.85 16.65 -75.58
N ALA A 737 11.78 17.18 -76.40
CA ALA A 737 11.75 16.96 -77.84
C ALA A 737 12.21 15.53 -78.22
N GLY A 738 13.11 14.95 -77.42
CA GLY A 738 13.57 13.57 -77.50
C GLY A 738 12.43 12.55 -77.49
N GLU A 739 11.34 12.78 -76.74
CA GLU A 739 10.17 11.89 -76.73
C GLU A 739 9.57 11.65 -78.14
N SER A 740 9.67 12.66 -79.02
CA SER A 740 9.15 12.58 -80.39
C SER A 740 10.21 12.21 -81.43
N PHE A 741 11.47 12.60 -81.20
CA PHE A 741 12.53 12.49 -82.20
C PHE A 741 13.59 11.41 -81.91
N TYR A 742 13.64 10.87 -80.70
CA TYR A 742 14.57 9.85 -80.28
C TYR A 742 13.84 8.58 -79.85
N LYS A 743 14.17 7.46 -80.50
CA LYS A 743 13.63 6.16 -80.16
C LYS A 743 14.52 5.49 -79.11
N ASN A 744 14.12 5.57 -77.83
CA ASN A 744 14.96 5.11 -76.72
C ASN A 744 15.33 3.61 -76.81
N LYS A 745 14.37 2.75 -77.20
CA LYS A 745 14.62 1.30 -77.35
C LYS A 745 15.63 0.97 -78.44
N GLU A 746 15.48 1.60 -79.61
CA GLU A 746 16.40 1.40 -80.73
C GLU A 746 17.67 2.25 -80.66
N ARG A 747 17.76 3.19 -79.71
CA ARG A 747 18.83 4.20 -79.58
C ARG A 747 19.12 4.93 -80.90
N THR A 748 18.07 5.30 -81.63
CA THR A 748 18.15 5.92 -82.97
C THR A 748 17.29 7.17 -83.08
N LEU A 749 17.67 8.08 -83.98
CA LEU A 749 16.88 9.28 -84.30
C LEU A 749 15.87 8.97 -85.41
N VAL A 750 14.72 9.62 -85.39
CA VAL A 750 13.67 9.42 -86.40
C VAL A 750 14.05 10.02 -87.75
N THR A 751 13.64 9.36 -88.83
CA THR A 751 13.94 9.76 -90.21
C THR A 751 13.30 11.09 -90.61
N VAL A 752 12.20 11.50 -89.97
CA VAL A 752 11.57 12.81 -90.23
C VAL A 752 12.56 13.94 -89.94
N LEU A 753 13.35 13.84 -88.87
CA LEU A 753 14.33 14.87 -88.51
C LEU A 753 15.47 14.94 -89.53
N GLN A 754 15.87 13.78 -90.09
CA GLN A 754 16.83 13.70 -91.19
C GLN A 754 16.32 14.43 -92.44
N ASP A 755 15.06 14.22 -92.82
CA ASP A 755 14.46 14.90 -93.97
C ASP A 755 14.45 16.43 -93.75
N TYR A 756 14.11 16.90 -92.55
CA TYR A 756 14.16 18.33 -92.20
C TYR A 756 15.59 18.90 -92.36
N MET A 757 16.61 18.20 -91.84
CA MET A 757 18.00 18.62 -91.99
C MET A 757 18.47 18.64 -93.45
N ASN A 758 18.14 17.62 -94.25
CA ASN A 758 18.54 17.57 -95.66
C ASN A 758 17.81 18.62 -96.52
N VAL A 759 16.55 18.92 -96.24
CA VAL A 759 15.82 20.01 -96.92
C VAL A 759 16.38 21.38 -96.53
N ALA A 760 16.76 21.58 -95.25
CA ALA A 760 17.39 22.81 -94.78
C ALA A 760 18.73 23.13 -95.47
N ARG A 761 19.44 22.10 -95.95
CA ARG A 761 20.70 22.26 -96.72
C ARG A 761 20.46 22.80 -98.12
N ALA A 762 19.25 22.69 -98.66
CA ALA A 762 18.97 23.16 -100.02
C ALA A 762 18.92 24.70 -100.07
N PRO A 763 19.52 25.35 -101.08
CA PRO A 763 19.57 26.80 -101.16
C PRO A 763 18.18 27.44 -101.07
N GLY A 764 18.05 28.45 -100.21
CA GLY A 764 16.82 29.22 -100.00
C GLY A 764 15.74 28.54 -99.15
N MET A 765 15.98 27.34 -98.61
CA MET A 765 14.99 26.62 -97.80
C MET A 765 15.07 26.91 -96.29
N ARG A 766 16.15 27.53 -95.79
CA ARG A 766 16.40 27.76 -94.35
C ARG A 766 15.18 28.30 -93.60
N ASP A 767 14.68 29.46 -94.02
CA ASP A 767 13.60 30.18 -93.32
C ASP A 767 12.28 29.39 -93.36
N GLN A 768 12.00 28.71 -94.48
CA GLN A 768 10.78 27.90 -94.61
C GLN A 768 10.84 26.64 -93.72
N VAL A 769 12.05 26.06 -93.57
CA VAL A 769 12.26 24.92 -92.67
C VAL A 769 12.19 25.37 -91.21
N GLN A 770 12.69 26.56 -90.87
CA GLN A 770 12.53 27.19 -89.55
C GLN A 770 11.05 27.28 -89.15
N ASP A 771 10.21 27.92 -89.97
CA ASP A 771 8.78 28.10 -89.68
C ASP A 771 8.07 26.75 -89.54
N SER A 772 8.38 25.80 -90.44
CA SER A 772 7.81 24.46 -90.40
C SER A 772 8.23 23.65 -89.17
N LEU A 773 9.48 23.80 -88.71
CA LEU A 773 9.99 23.14 -87.51
C LEU A 773 9.32 23.70 -86.26
N LYS A 774 9.16 25.03 -86.18
CA LYS A 774 8.45 25.69 -85.08
C LYS A 774 7.00 25.21 -84.97
N ILE A 775 6.26 25.19 -86.08
CA ILE A 775 4.89 24.66 -86.13
C ILE A 775 4.85 23.18 -85.72
N LEU A 776 5.83 22.38 -86.15
CA LEU A 776 5.91 20.97 -85.78
C LEU A 776 6.07 20.80 -84.25
N LEU A 777 6.92 21.62 -83.63
CA LEU A 777 7.12 21.61 -82.19
C LEU A 777 5.83 22.02 -81.45
N GLU A 778 5.23 23.15 -81.82
CA GLU A 778 4.03 23.71 -81.18
C GLU A 778 2.80 22.80 -81.31
N THR A 779 2.66 22.07 -82.42
CA THR A 779 1.43 21.30 -82.71
C THR A 779 1.54 19.81 -82.45
N LYS A 780 2.64 19.15 -82.82
CA LYS A 780 2.72 17.67 -82.76
C LYS A 780 3.64 17.12 -81.68
N VAL A 781 4.72 17.84 -81.39
CA VAL A 781 5.71 17.40 -80.40
C VAL A 781 5.23 17.76 -79.01
N LYS A 782 4.79 19.00 -78.81
CA LYS A 782 4.19 19.48 -77.56
C LYS A 782 2.97 18.69 -77.10
N GLU A 783 2.18 18.11 -78.01
CA GLU A 783 1.04 17.23 -77.64
C GLU A 783 1.48 15.92 -76.96
N LYS A 784 2.72 15.48 -77.16
CA LYS A 784 3.23 14.19 -76.69
C LYS A 784 3.98 14.28 -75.37
N THR A 785 4.58 15.43 -75.08
CA THR A 785 5.28 15.69 -73.82
C THR A 785 4.48 16.65 -72.93
N PHE A 786 4.72 16.61 -71.61
CA PHE A 786 4.31 17.66 -70.69
C PHE A 786 5.42 18.67 -70.43
N ASP A 787 6.65 18.30 -70.75
CA ASP A 787 7.84 19.12 -70.57
C ASP A 787 8.00 20.17 -71.68
N ASP A 788 8.90 21.11 -71.46
CA ASP A 788 9.36 22.01 -72.51
C ASP A 788 10.03 21.20 -73.63
N CYS A 789 10.00 21.72 -74.86
CA CYS A 789 10.61 21.02 -75.98
C CYS A 789 11.39 21.97 -76.88
N SER A 790 12.64 21.62 -77.13
CA SER A 790 13.55 22.41 -77.95
C SER A 790 14.37 21.54 -78.89
N VAL A 791 14.58 22.07 -80.10
CA VAL A 791 15.43 21.46 -81.13
C VAL A 791 16.18 22.57 -81.85
N ILE A 792 17.49 22.41 -82.02
CA ILE A 792 18.30 23.31 -82.84
C ILE A 792 19.27 22.51 -83.73
N MET A 793 19.41 22.93 -84.98
CA MET A 793 20.17 22.28 -86.04
C MET A 793 21.18 23.23 -86.65
N LEU A 794 22.32 22.69 -87.06
CA LEU A 794 23.39 23.37 -87.78
C LEU A 794 23.70 22.54 -89.02
N VAL A 795 23.48 23.07 -90.23
CA VAL A 795 23.59 22.29 -91.47
C VAL A 795 24.43 23.01 -92.53
N LYS A 796 25.22 22.26 -93.31
CA LYS A 796 26.05 22.78 -94.39
C LYS A 796 25.26 22.84 -95.70
N GLU A 797 25.15 24.04 -96.28
CA GLU A 797 24.46 24.27 -97.56
C GLU A 797 25.02 23.35 -98.66
N SER A 798 24.13 22.72 -99.42
CA SER A 798 24.49 21.80 -100.51
C SER A 798 23.45 21.80 -101.63
N ALA A 799 23.92 21.73 -102.87
CA ALA A 799 23.10 21.63 -104.07
C ALA A 799 22.81 20.16 -104.49
N GLU A 800 23.07 19.19 -103.60
CA GLU A 800 22.74 17.78 -103.83
C GLU A 800 21.23 17.58 -104.09
N CYS A 801 20.90 16.59 -104.93
CA CYS A 801 19.51 16.24 -105.22
C CYS A 801 18.80 15.69 -103.97
N LEU A 802 17.58 16.17 -103.72
CA LEU A 802 16.72 15.68 -102.63
C LEU A 802 16.11 14.32 -102.98
N SER A 803 15.98 13.45 -102.00
CA SER A 803 15.28 12.16 -102.07
C SER A 803 13.76 12.35 -102.26
N GLU A 804 13.02 11.27 -102.53
CA GLU A 804 11.56 11.34 -102.70
C GLU A 804 10.85 11.82 -101.42
N SER A 805 11.29 11.40 -100.23
CA SER A 805 10.72 11.86 -98.95
C SER A 805 11.01 13.35 -98.70
N GLU A 806 12.23 13.78 -98.98
CA GLU A 806 12.68 15.17 -98.83
C GLU A 806 11.98 16.11 -99.82
N GLN A 807 11.74 15.67 -101.06
CA GLN A 807 10.96 16.45 -102.04
C GLN A 807 9.50 16.61 -101.61
N LYS A 808 8.88 15.57 -101.04
CA LYS A 808 7.53 15.65 -100.46
C LYS A 808 7.49 16.63 -99.29
N LEU A 809 8.49 16.58 -98.40
CA LEU A 809 8.62 17.51 -97.29
C LEU A 809 8.81 18.95 -97.80
N ARG A 810 9.71 19.17 -98.77
CA ARG A 810 9.94 20.48 -99.40
C ARG A 810 8.66 21.05 -100.02
N ALA A 811 7.89 20.24 -100.75
CA ALA A 811 6.62 20.66 -101.33
C ALA A 811 5.58 21.01 -100.26
N LYS A 812 5.52 20.23 -99.17
CA LYS A 812 4.65 20.50 -98.03
C LYS A 812 5.04 21.81 -97.33
N ILE A 813 6.34 22.06 -97.17
CA ILE A 813 6.88 23.28 -96.58
C ILE A 813 6.57 24.49 -97.46
N GLY A 814 6.77 24.40 -98.77
CA GLY A 814 6.44 25.48 -99.71
C GLY A 814 4.95 25.81 -99.81
N ASN A 815 4.07 24.89 -99.41
CA ASN A 815 2.61 25.09 -99.35
C ASN A 815 2.12 25.67 -98.01
N LEU A 816 2.96 25.72 -96.98
CA LEU A 816 2.65 26.45 -95.75
C LEU A 816 2.72 27.94 -96.09
N LYS A 817 1.56 28.58 -96.28
CA LYS A 817 1.49 30.03 -96.47
C LYS A 817 2.18 30.69 -95.28
N SER A 818 3.10 31.63 -95.57
CA SER A 818 3.67 32.51 -94.55
C SER A 818 2.52 33.09 -93.72
N PRO A 819 2.57 33.01 -92.38
CA PRO A 819 1.75 33.89 -91.57
C PRO A 819 2.18 35.33 -91.92
N ALA A 820 1.22 36.22 -92.08
CA ALA A 820 1.48 37.63 -92.25
C ALA A 820 2.31 38.10 -91.05
N LYS A 821 3.41 38.83 -91.32
CA LYS A 821 4.14 39.57 -90.29
C LYS A 821 3.24 40.71 -89.82
N ASP A 822 2.74 40.62 -88.59
CA ASP A 822 2.22 41.76 -87.82
C ASP A 822 3.22 42.12 -86.72
#